data_AF-A0A8T1WFM5-F1
#
_entry.id   AF-A0A8T1WFM5-F1
#
_cell.length_a   1.000
_cell.length_b   1.000
_cell.length_c   1.000
_cell.angle_alpha   90.00
_cell.angle_beta   90.00
_cell.angle_gamma   90.00
#
_symmetry.space_group_name_H-M   'P 1'
#
loop_
_entity.id
_entity.type
_entity.pdbx_description
1 polymer ?
#
loop_
_entity_poly.entity_id
_entity_poly.type
_entity_poly.pdbx_seq_one_letter_code
_entity_poly.pdbx_strand_id
1 'polypeptide(L)'
;MPLVPRFTWEEDASSLALELHLPGTALRNIDIYVSDLVVKVNAAPYVLLLDLQDAVDDASAVVKSFPASNLLRISLKKQESRVWKELQHQGTKAILRERRDASMERKRASETALSAKRKEKRHQEEKDTLRAQMDVDDANRQLLTDLKAEEKACEERSLYESFRDLQVQKQRTKDRGGTLSSNQDETQKPTIQSPLKHEGPSPSTDKSKKKKVSFAVLPHRTDGCLDSSDNQEAEIIELTEDGSFDISSCTKLPLINEQVIHEDQDAESGNSPETTREEAIEVEKVEDTPEQEEVIELPPPRQCVQSEIRFTPRVFPTPSRESKAAEEEDWLLKNRKHVNKHQGLNRLSEYDISETDPMWLKAKGDDFFHSKDFRSATNAYAEAILATPSDNTDLIATCLSNRAACLLQLGEFEECISDCSKALSYLPDTRDKDEGSSVLKHYRLKLKLFVRRGTAYCRIGQYSQAKADYGVACSMDTQNPQLRDDFMELVAMEKAQELKQSGDSIFREGKELDKAIQMYSDSLQLNPLSIACLSNRAACYLLQHSAKKCVEDCTRALELLQQDTNFMGNAGQERGLAFFSIGPAAGSSQRRAWVVKTLVRRGAAYLSLRDFDNAEQDYAASVELDPSNEALKVDLAKVRNELEHNEKRNEPLALLTPLQA
;
A
#
# COMPACT_ATOMS: atom_id res chain seq x y z
N MET A 1 27.55 19.41 33.52
CA MET A 1 27.71 18.07 34.13
C MET A 1 26.33 17.50 34.39
N PRO A 2 26.07 16.22 34.11
CA PRO A 2 24.77 15.62 34.43
C PRO A 2 24.51 15.72 35.94
N LEU A 3 23.28 16.05 36.32
CA LEU A 3 22.90 16.17 37.73
C LEU A 3 22.58 14.77 38.28
N VAL A 4 23.01 14.47 39.50
CA VAL A 4 22.62 13.23 40.17
C VAL A 4 21.26 13.47 40.83
N PRO A 5 20.20 12.71 40.49
CA PRO A 5 18.89 12.89 41.11
C PRO A 5 18.92 12.45 42.58
N ARG A 6 18.07 13.06 43.41
CA ARG A 6 17.87 12.59 44.79
C ARG A 6 17.10 11.27 44.75
N PHE A 7 17.61 10.27 45.44
CA PHE A 7 17.00 8.96 45.52
C PHE A 7 16.88 8.46 46.97
N THR A 8 15.79 7.75 47.24
CA THR A 8 15.56 6.95 48.44
C THR A 8 15.39 5.50 48.03
N TRP A 9 15.67 4.57 48.94
CA TRP A 9 15.51 3.14 48.66
C TRP A 9 14.91 2.44 49.87
N GLU A 10 14.05 1.47 49.59
CA GLU A 10 13.42 0.58 50.55
C GLU A 10 13.77 -0.86 50.17
N GLU A 11 13.88 -1.72 51.16
CA GLU A 11 14.29 -3.10 50.96
C GLU A 11 13.55 -4.04 51.87
N ASP A 12 13.10 -5.15 51.27
CA ASP A 12 12.61 -6.33 51.95
C ASP A 12 13.58 -7.48 51.71
N ALA A 13 13.43 -8.60 52.43
CA ALA A 13 14.26 -9.78 52.23
C ALA A 13 14.28 -10.27 50.76
N SER A 14 13.19 -10.07 50.01
CA SER A 14 13.02 -10.53 48.62
C SER A 14 12.99 -9.42 47.56
N SER A 15 12.78 -8.16 47.95
CA SER A 15 12.53 -7.04 47.03
C SER A 15 13.37 -5.82 47.36
N LEU A 16 13.67 -5.04 46.32
CA LEU A 16 14.34 -3.75 46.39
C LEU A 16 13.47 -2.73 45.66
N ALA A 17 13.13 -1.62 46.30
CA ALA A 17 12.40 -0.51 45.71
C ALA A 17 13.26 0.75 45.72
N LEU A 18 13.51 1.32 44.54
CA LEU A 18 14.24 2.58 44.35
C LEU A 18 13.25 3.69 44.01
N GLU A 19 13.29 4.78 44.75
CA GLU A 19 12.46 5.95 44.53
C GLU A 19 13.32 7.14 44.09
N LEU A 20 13.07 7.63 42.88
CA LEU A 20 13.84 8.71 42.25
C LEU A 20 12.96 9.95 42.12
N HIS A 21 13.41 11.07 42.66
CA HIS A 21 12.72 12.35 42.54
C HIS A 21 13.30 13.15 41.35
N LEU A 22 12.51 13.30 40.29
CA LEU A 22 12.92 13.86 38.99
C LEU A 22 12.05 15.08 38.61
N PRO A 23 12.31 16.27 39.19
CA PRO A 23 11.49 17.44 38.92
C PRO A 23 11.75 17.99 37.51
N GLY A 24 10.67 18.20 36.75
CA GLY A 24 10.70 18.88 35.45
C GLY A 24 11.02 18.00 34.24
N THR A 25 11.05 16.67 34.38
CA THR A 25 11.33 15.74 33.27
C THR A 25 10.04 15.13 32.73
N ALA A 26 9.81 15.20 31.42
CA ALA A 26 8.69 14.51 30.77
C ALA A 26 8.93 12.99 30.75
N LEU A 27 7.88 12.20 31.05
CA LEU A 27 7.95 10.73 31.12
C LEU A 27 8.47 10.06 29.83
N ARG A 28 8.32 10.71 28.68
CA ARG A 28 8.77 10.19 27.37
C ARG A 28 10.29 10.18 27.21
N ASN A 29 11.02 10.94 28.03
CA ASN A 29 12.46 11.14 27.87
C ASN A 29 13.27 10.43 28.98
N ILE A 30 12.69 9.39 29.60
CA ILE A 30 13.32 8.61 30.68
C ILE A 30 13.72 7.24 30.13
N ASP A 31 15.02 7.00 30.01
CA ASP A 31 15.57 5.68 29.67
C ASP A 31 16.03 4.97 30.95
N ILE A 32 15.49 3.78 31.18
CA ILE A 32 15.84 2.94 32.33
C ILE A 32 16.49 1.67 31.82
N TYR A 33 17.70 1.41 32.30
CA TYR A 33 18.45 0.20 32.01
C TYR A 33 18.75 -0.52 33.33
N VAL A 34 18.20 -1.73 33.46
CA VAL A 34 18.41 -2.62 34.63
C VAL A 34 19.13 -3.88 34.17
N SER A 35 20.27 -4.21 34.76
CA SER A 35 20.93 -5.51 34.65
C SER A 35 21.01 -6.17 36.03
N ASP A 36 21.60 -7.36 36.09
CA ASP A 36 21.82 -8.14 37.32
C ASP A 36 22.48 -7.31 38.44
N LEU A 37 23.46 -6.46 38.12
CA LEU A 37 24.24 -5.70 39.11
C LEU A 37 24.20 -4.18 38.91
N VAL A 38 23.55 -3.68 37.87
CA VAL A 38 23.64 -2.25 37.49
C VAL A 38 22.26 -1.69 37.19
N VAL A 39 21.94 -0.56 37.80
CA VAL A 39 20.75 0.24 37.47
C VAL A 39 21.22 1.58 36.95
N LYS A 40 20.85 1.89 35.70
CA LYS A 40 21.14 3.14 35.04
C LYS A 40 19.83 3.81 34.66
N VAL A 41 19.65 5.06 35.11
CA VAL A 41 18.50 5.89 34.76
C VAL A 41 19.02 7.16 34.10
N ASN A 42 18.58 7.41 32.87
CA ASN A 42 18.94 8.57 32.09
C ASN A 42 17.68 9.40 31.82
N ALA A 43 17.65 10.63 32.33
CA ALA A 43 16.49 11.49 32.31
C ALA A 43 16.96 12.94 32.27
N ALA A 44 17.26 13.48 31.07
CA ALA A 44 17.90 14.79 30.92
C ALA A 44 17.22 15.90 31.76
N PRO A 45 17.93 16.64 32.63
CA PRO A 45 19.40 16.72 32.82
C PRO A 45 20.01 15.72 33.83
N TYR A 46 19.24 14.79 34.38
CA TYR A 46 19.63 13.83 35.40
C TYR A 46 20.22 12.53 34.82
N VAL A 47 21.31 12.04 35.43
CA VAL A 47 21.85 10.70 35.15
C VAL A 47 22.19 10.02 36.47
N LEU A 48 21.62 8.84 36.68
CA LEU A 48 21.91 7.98 37.83
C LEU A 48 22.52 6.68 37.34
N LEU A 49 23.62 6.27 37.97
CA LEU A 49 24.28 4.99 37.74
C LEU A 49 24.57 4.38 39.12
N LEU A 50 23.93 3.25 39.40
CA LEU A 50 24.06 2.52 40.65
C LEU A 50 24.65 1.14 40.36
N ASP A 51 25.75 0.81 41.03
CA ASP A 51 26.31 -0.54 41.08
C ASP A 51 25.76 -1.23 42.34
N LEU A 52 24.84 -2.18 42.17
CA LEU A 52 24.16 -2.89 43.25
C LEU A 52 25.12 -3.81 44.01
N GLN A 53 24.84 -4.03 45.29
CA GLN A 53 25.63 -4.92 46.15
C GLN A 53 25.55 -6.40 45.71
N ASP A 54 24.38 -6.88 45.31
CA ASP A 54 24.16 -8.27 44.92
C ASP A 54 23.23 -8.38 43.70
N ALA A 55 23.12 -9.59 43.14
CA ALA A 55 22.39 -9.88 41.91
C ALA A 55 20.87 -9.74 42.06
N VAL A 56 20.27 -9.11 41.05
CA VAL A 56 18.83 -8.87 40.90
C VAL A 56 18.32 -9.57 39.65
N ASP A 57 17.08 -10.03 39.70
CA ASP A 57 16.39 -10.56 38.52
C ASP A 57 15.96 -9.42 37.59
N ASP A 58 16.64 -9.29 36.45
CA ASP A 58 16.45 -8.23 35.46
C ASP A 58 15.07 -8.31 34.78
N ALA A 59 14.49 -9.50 34.65
CA ALA A 59 13.16 -9.72 34.08
C ALA A 59 12.03 -9.29 35.03
N SER A 60 12.30 -9.20 36.33
CA SER A 60 11.31 -8.85 37.35
C SER A 60 11.09 -7.34 37.54
N ALA A 61 11.79 -6.50 36.77
CA ALA A 61 11.79 -5.06 36.97
C ALA A 61 10.43 -4.43 36.65
N VAL A 62 9.81 -3.81 37.65
CA VAL A 62 8.55 -3.07 37.52
C VAL A 62 8.80 -1.59 37.77
N VAL A 63 8.49 -0.75 36.80
CA VAL A 63 8.65 0.71 36.89
C VAL A 63 7.27 1.36 37.03
N LYS A 64 7.08 2.16 38.07
CA LYS A 64 5.88 2.96 38.31
C LYS A 64 6.25 4.43 38.37
N SER A 65 5.68 5.24 37.49
CA SER A 65 5.84 6.69 37.50
C SER A 65 4.63 7.39 38.12
N PHE A 66 4.86 8.37 38.97
CA PHE A 66 3.84 9.22 39.58
C PHE A 66 3.99 10.66 39.08
N PRO A 67 3.22 11.07 38.04
CA PRO A 67 3.39 12.37 37.39
C PRO A 67 3.09 13.55 38.32
N ALA A 68 2.14 13.39 39.25
CA ALA A 68 1.72 14.44 40.17
C ALA A 68 2.79 14.80 41.23
N SER A 69 3.67 13.85 41.57
CA SER A 69 4.71 14.01 42.59
C SER A 69 6.13 13.99 42.03
N ASN A 70 6.29 13.95 40.69
CA ASN A 70 7.60 13.82 40.01
C ASN A 70 8.46 12.65 40.54
N LEU A 71 7.80 11.56 40.95
CA LEU A 71 8.43 10.40 41.58
C LEU A 71 8.44 9.20 40.63
N LEU A 72 9.58 8.53 40.52
CA LEU A 72 9.76 7.30 39.77
C LEU A 72 10.15 6.18 40.72
N ARG A 73 9.30 5.15 40.85
CA ARG A 73 9.53 3.98 41.71
C ARG A 73 9.90 2.77 40.84
N ILE A 74 11.09 2.22 41.04
CA ILE A 74 11.59 1.01 40.36
C ILE A 74 11.62 -0.12 41.40
N SER A 75 10.81 -1.15 41.19
CA SER A 75 10.75 -2.33 42.05
C SER A 75 11.41 -3.53 41.39
N LEU A 76 12.30 -4.19 42.12
CA LEU A 76 13.19 -5.24 41.67
C LEU A 76 13.13 -6.44 42.63
N LYS A 77 13.18 -7.68 42.12
CA LYS A 77 13.32 -8.87 42.98
C LYS A 77 14.77 -9.29 43.07
N LYS A 78 15.23 -9.59 44.28
CA LYS A 78 16.58 -10.09 44.51
C LYS A 78 16.68 -11.56 44.11
N GLN A 79 17.84 -11.95 43.60
CA GLN A 79 18.11 -13.35 43.27
C GLN A 79 18.36 -14.18 44.55
N GLU A 80 19.04 -13.60 45.54
CA GLU A 80 19.20 -14.18 46.88
C GLU A 80 18.36 -13.43 47.92
N SER A 81 17.62 -14.15 48.75
CA SER A 81 16.78 -13.55 49.80
C SER A 81 17.63 -13.13 51.02
N ARG A 82 18.30 -11.98 50.92
CA ARG A 82 19.14 -11.38 51.98
C ARG A 82 18.91 -9.88 52.06
N VAL A 83 18.96 -9.30 53.27
CA VAL A 83 18.90 -7.86 53.51
C VAL A 83 20.28 -7.24 53.29
N TRP A 84 20.38 -6.20 52.48
CA TRP A 84 21.62 -5.50 52.15
C TRP A 84 21.85 -4.39 53.18
N LYS A 85 23.02 -4.40 53.82
CA LYS A 85 23.38 -3.32 54.76
C LYS A 85 23.67 -2.01 54.03
N GLU A 86 24.05 -2.09 52.76
CA GLU A 86 24.36 -0.98 51.87
C GLU A 86 23.86 -1.29 50.46
N LEU A 87 23.32 -0.28 49.77
CA LEU A 87 22.80 -0.43 48.40
C LEU A 87 23.93 -0.57 47.36
N GLN A 88 25.04 0.13 47.57
CA GLN A 88 26.16 0.22 46.63
C GLN A 88 27.33 -0.64 47.08
N HIS A 89 28.00 -1.28 46.13
CA HIS A 89 29.21 -2.03 46.42
C HIS A 89 30.41 -1.11 46.68
N GLN A 90 31.11 -1.31 47.79
CA GLN A 90 32.35 -0.56 48.11
C GLN A 90 33.57 -1.25 47.49
N GLY A 91 34.29 -0.54 46.61
CA GLY A 91 35.51 -1.06 45.98
C GLY A 91 36.31 0.03 45.28
N THR A 92 37.50 -0.32 44.79
CA THR A 92 38.29 0.60 43.95
C THR A 92 37.59 0.83 42.62
N LYS A 93 37.77 2.02 42.02
CA LYS A 93 37.10 2.43 40.77
C LYS A 93 37.30 1.44 39.60
N ALA A 94 38.44 0.74 39.58
CA ALA A 94 38.75 -0.26 38.56
C ALA A 94 37.86 -1.52 38.71
N ILE A 95 37.70 -2.03 39.93
CA ILE A 95 36.90 -3.22 40.23
C ILE A 95 35.41 -2.98 39.94
N LEU A 96 34.90 -1.79 40.30
CA LEU A 96 33.51 -1.40 40.00
C LEU A 96 33.25 -1.32 38.49
N ARG A 97 34.22 -0.83 37.72
CA ARG A 97 34.10 -0.75 36.26
C ARG A 97 34.07 -2.14 35.62
N GLU A 98 34.96 -3.03 36.04
CA GLU A 98 35.01 -4.40 35.53
C GLU A 98 33.73 -5.19 35.85
N ARG A 99 33.22 -5.07 37.09
CA ARG A 99 31.95 -5.67 37.50
C ARG A 99 30.77 -5.16 36.68
N ARG A 100 30.74 -3.85 36.39
CA ARG A 100 29.72 -3.21 35.56
C ARG A 100 29.78 -3.67 34.10
N ASP A 101 30.98 -3.69 33.52
CA ASP A 101 31.18 -4.09 32.13
C ASP A 101 30.78 -5.57 31.96
N ALA A 102 31.17 -6.46 32.89
CA ALA A 102 30.77 -7.86 32.90
C ALA A 102 29.25 -8.06 33.06
N SER A 103 28.59 -7.26 33.91
CA SER A 103 27.14 -7.25 34.09
C SER A 103 26.40 -6.83 32.81
N MET A 104 26.85 -5.73 32.18
CA MET A 104 26.25 -5.25 30.94
C MET A 104 26.46 -6.22 29.77
N GLU A 105 27.60 -6.91 29.73
CA GLU A 105 27.90 -7.92 28.72
C GLU A 105 27.01 -9.16 28.86
N ARG A 106 26.80 -9.67 30.08
CA ARG A 106 25.85 -10.76 30.33
C ARG A 106 24.44 -10.41 29.88
N LYS A 107 23.96 -9.20 30.19
CA LYS A 107 22.64 -8.73 29.74
C LYS A 107 22.55 -8.63 28.22
N ARG A 108 23.56 -8.04 27.55
CA ARG A 108 23.61 -7.97 26.08
C ARG A 108 23.62 -9.37 25.43
N ALA A 109 24.37 -10.31 26.00
CA ALA A 109 24.40 -11.69 25.53
C ALA A 109 23.02 -12.39 25.68
N SER A 110 22.33 -12.18 26.80
CA SER A 110 20.98 -12.70 27.03
C SER A 110 19.95 -12.11 26.05
N GLU A 111 19.96 -10.78 25.87
CA GLU A 111 19.05 -10.08 24.95
C GLU A 111 19.27 -10.49 23.49
N THR A 112 20.53 -10.62 23.06
CA THR A 112 20.87 -11.07 21.70
C THR A 112 20.45 -12.52 21.46
N ALA A 113 20.63 -13.41 22.44
CA ALA A 113 20.16 -14.79 22.37
C ALA A 113 18.62 -14.88 22.30
N LEU A 114 17.91 -14.05 23.09
CA LEU A 114 16.44 -13.98 23.05
C LEU A 114 15.94 -13.45 21.70
N SER A 115 16.59 -12.41 21.17
CA SER A 115 16.30 -11.85 19.85
C SER A 115 16.53 -12.87 18.73
N ALA A 116 17.64 -13.62 18.79
CA ALA A 116 17.92 -14.70 17.84
C ALA A 116 16.84 -15.80 17.90
N LYS A 117 16.43 -16.23 19.10
CA LYS A 117 15.33 -17.20 19.28
C LYS A 117 14.00 -16.70 18.71
N ARG A 118 13.68 -15.41 18.86
CA ARG A 118 12.46 -14.81 18.29
C ARG A 118 12.51 -14.78 16.75
N LYS A 119 13.67 -14.45 16.18
CA LYS A 119 13.88 -14.49 14.72
C LYS A 119 13.74 -15.90 14.17
N GLU A 120 14.35 -16.88 14.83
CA GLU A 120 14.24 -18.29 14.46
C GLU A 120 12.79 -18.78 14.51
N LYS A 121 12.06 -18.43 15.58
CA LYS A 121 10.64 -18.78 15.70
C LYS A 121 9.81 -18.19 14.56
N ARG A 122 10.02 -16.91 14.21
CA ARG A 122 9.32 -16.25 13.10
C ARG A 122 9.63 -16.93 11.76
N HIS A 123 10.90 -17.26 11.51
CA HIS A 123 11.30 -17.96 10.29
C HIS A 123 10.69 -19.36 10.20
N GLN A 124 10.60 -20.07 11.34
CA GLN A 124 9.97 -21.38 11.39
C GLN A 124 8.45 -21.30 11.15
N GLU A 125 7.76 -20.33 11.77
CA GLU A 125 6.33 -20.08 11.54
C GLU A 125 6.06 -19.74 10.07
N GLU A 126 6.87 -18.86 9.46
CA GLU A 126 6.77 -18.50 8.05
C GLU A 126 6.95 -19.71 7.13
N LYS A 127 7.96 -20.54 7.39
CA LYS A 127 8.20 -21.79 6.66
C LYS A 127 7.04 -22.77 6.75
N ASP A 128 6.44 -22.90 7.93
CA ASP A 128 5.30 -23.79 8.13
C ASP A 128 4.04 -23.27 7.44
N THR A 129 3.82 -21.95 7.42
CA THR A 129 2.72 -21.34 6.65
C THR A 129 2.89 -21.53 5.15
N LEU A 130 4.10 -21.35 4.62
CA LEU A 130 4.39 -21.52 3.20
C LEU A 130 4.21 -22.98 2.75
N ARG A 131 4.62 -23.94 3.60
CA ARG A 131 4.35 -25.37 3.35
C ARG A 131 2.86 -25.68 3.29
N ALA A 132 2.07 -25.15 4.24
CA ALA A 132 0.63 -25.35 4.23
C ALA A 132 -0.03 -24.77 2.97
N GLN A 133 0.46 -23.63 2.47
CA GLN A 133 0.00 -23.05 1.20
C GLN A 133 0.36 -23.95 0.00
N MET A 134 1.60 -24.41 -0.08
CA MET A 134 2.03 -25.34 -1.14
C MET A 134 1.21 -26.63 -1.15
N ASP A 135 0.89 -27.19 0.02
CA ASP A 135 0.08 -28.41 0.12
C ASP A 135 -1.35 -28.21 -0.44
N VAL A 136 -1.93 -27.03 -0.22
CA VAL A 136 -3.25 -26.66 -0.79
C VAL A 136 -3.17 -26.51 -2.30
N ASP A 137 -2.13 -25.83 -2.79
CA ASP A 137 -1.95 -25.60 -4.22
C ASP A 137 -1.66 -26.91 -4.98
N ASP A 138 -0.87 -27.81 -4.39
CA ASP A 138 -0.62 -29.14 -4.94
C ASP A 138 -1.89 -29.99 -4.99
N ALA A 139 -2.74 -29.93 -3.95
CA ALA A 139 -4.04 -30.60 -3.96
C ALA A 139 -4.97 -30.06 -5.05
N ASN A 140 -5.01 -28.73 -5.23
CA ASN A 140 -5.79 -28.09 -6.29
C ASN A 140 -5.28 -28.48 -7.68
N ARG A 141 -3.96 -28.53 -7.87
CA ARG A 141 -3.33 -28.97 -9.12
C ARG A 141 -3.70 -30.41 -9.44
N GLN A 142 -3.65 -31.31 -8.45
CA GLN A 142 -4.06 -32.71 -8.62
C GLN A 142 -5.53 -32.82 -9.02
N LEU A 143 -6.43 -32.09 -8.36
CA LEU A 143 -7.85 -32.07 -8.72
C LEU A 143 -8.09 -31.58 -10.15
N LEU A 144 -7.38 -30.52 -10.59
CA LEU A 144 -7.44 -30.07 -11.97
C LEU A 144 -6.90 -31.11 -12.97
N THR A 145 -5.85 -31.83 -12.63
CA THR A 145 -5.31 -32.89 -13.50
C THR A 145 -6.28 -34.06 -13.63
N ASP A 146 -6.94 -34.42 -12.53
CA ASP A 146 -7.92 -35.50 -12.52
C ASP A 146 -9.15 -35.13 -13.34
N LEU A 147 -9.69 -33.91 -13.17
CA LEU A 147 -10.79 -33.40 -14.00
C LEU A 147 -10.45 -33.38 -15.49
N LYS A 148 -9.26 -32.91 -15.86
CA LYS A 148 -8.80 -32.93 -17.27
C LYS A 148 -8.67 -34.34 -17.82
N ALA A 149 -8.24 -35.30 -16.99
CA ALA A 149 -8.14 -36.69 -17.39
C ALA A 149 -9.54 -37.33 -17.58
N GLU A 150 -10.49 -37.00 -16.71
CA GLU A 150 -11.88 -37.46 -16.79
C GLU A 150 -12.60 -36.90 -18.02
N GLU A 151 -12.50 -35.59 -18.28
CA GLU A 151 -13.07 -34.96 -19.48
C GLU A 151 -12.54 -35.61 -20.75
N LYS A 152 -11.21 -35.77 -20.83
CA LYS A 152 -10.57 -36.44 -21.95
C LYS A 152 -11.07 -37.88 -22.13
N ALA A 153 -11.23 -38.64 -21.04
CA ALA A 153 -11.72 -40.02 -21.11
C ALA A 153 -13.20 -40.12 -21.50
N CYS A 154 -14.02 -39.13 -21.14
CA CYS A 154 -15.41 -39.01 -21.58
C CYS A 154 -15.51 -38.65 -23.07
N GLU A 155 -14.71 -37.68 -23.53
CA GLU A 155 -14.66 -37.30 -24.95
C GLU A 155 -14.17 -38.45 -25.82
N GLU A 156 -13.10 -39.16 -25.41
CA GLU A 156 -12.61 -40.35 -26.11
C GLU A 156 -13.74 -41.40 -26.24
N ARG A 157 -14.48 -41.68 -25.16
CA ARG A 157 -15.63 -42.61 -25.19
C ARG A 157 -16.72 -42.16 -26.17
N SER A 158 -17.10 -40.88 -26.13
CA SER A 158 -18.11 -40.32 -27.04
C SER A 158 -17.69 -40.41 -28.52
N LEU A 159 -16.41 -40.17 -28.81
CA LEU A 159 -15.86 -40.32 -30.16
C LEU A 159 -15.91 -41.79 -30.62
N TYR A 160 -15.54 -42.74 -29.77
CA TYR A 160 -15.63 -44.16 -30.10
C TYR A 160 -17.08 -44.63 -30.32
N GLU A 161 -18.04 -44.14 -29.54
CA GLU A 161 -19.47 -44.45 -29.73
C GLU A 161 -20.00 -43.87 -31.04
N SER A 162 -19.73 -42.60 -31.34
CA SER A 162 -20.16 -41.98 -32.60
C SER A 162 -19.58 -42.69 -33.84
N PHE A 163 -18.32 -43.15 -33.76
CA PHE A 163 -17.69 -43.93 -34.81
C PHE A 163 -18.37 -45.30 -34.99
N ARG A 164 -18.77 -45.95 -33.90
CA ARG A 164 -19.51 -47.21 -33.92
C ARG A 164 -20.88 -47.02 -34.60
N ASP A 165 -21.59 -45.96 -34.27
CA ASP A 165 -22.90 -45.65 -34.87
C ASP A 165 -22.82 -45.37 -36.37
N LEU A 166 -21.78 -44.66 -36.81
CA LEU A 166 -21.48 -44.43 -38.23
C LEU A 166 -21.20 -45.74 -39.00
N GLN A 167 -20.53 -46.71 -38.37
CA GLN A 167 -20.33 -48.02 -38.98
C GLN A 167 -21.63 -48.81 -39.12
N VAL A 168 -22.50 -48.76 -38.09
CA VAL A 168 -23.84 -49.38 -38.14
C VAL A 168 -24.70 -48.73 -39.22
N GLN A 169 -24.65 -47.40 -39.37
CA GLN A 169 -25.34 -46.69 -40.45
C GLN A 169 -24.82 -47.09 -41.83
N LYS A 170 -23.49 -47.21 -42.02
CA LYS A 170 -22.91 -47.67 -43.29
C LYS A 170 -23.30 -49.10 -43.65
N GLN A 171 -23.43 -49.99 -42.67
CA GLN A 171 -23.95 -51.34 -42.91
C GLN A 171 -25.43 -51.30 -43.31
N ARG A 172 -26.26 -50.49 -42.62
CA ARG A 172 -27.68 -50.29 -42.96
C ARG A 172 -27.89 -49.68 -44.36
N THR A 173 -27.02 -48.77 -44.81
CA THR A 173 -27.11 -48.20 -46.18
C THR A 173 -26.61 -49.18 -47.24
N LYS A 174 -25.63 -50.03 -46.91
CA LYS A 174 -25.16 -51.11 -47.79
C LYS A 174 -26.23 -52.19 -47.99
N ASP A 175 -26.99 -52.52 -46.95
CA ASP A 175 -28.11 -53.48 -47.03
C ASP A 175 -29.34 -52.92 -47.77
N ARG A 176 -29.48 -51.59 -47.85
CA ARG A 176 -30.54 -50.92 -48.64
C ARG A 176 -30.17 -50.63 -50.10
N GLY A 177 -28.89 -50.72 -50.48
CA GLY A 177 -28.37 -50.29 -51.78
C GLY A 177 -28.25 -51.38 -52.87
N GLY A 178 -28.98 -52.48 -52.75
CA GLY A 178 -28.93 -53.61 -53.68
C GLY A 178 -30.00 -53.61 -54.76
N THR A 179 -30.26 -52.51 -55.48
CA THR A 179 -31.11 -52.55 -56.70
C THR A 179 -30.81 -51.38 -57.68
N LEU A 180 -30.38 -51.74 -58.90
CA LEU A 180 -30.42 -51.04 -60.21
C LEU A 180 -29.42 -49.91 -60.60
N SER A 181 -28.45 -50.32 -61.43
CA SER A 181 -28.00 -49.84 -62.76
C SER A 181 -28.14 -48.36 -63.19
N SER A 182 -26.96 -47.78 -63.48
CA SER A 182 -26.53 -46.89 -64.60
C SER A 182 -27.59 -46.13 -65.42
N ASN A 183 -27.46 -44.80 -65.44
CA ASN A 183 -27.63 -43.96 -66.64
C ASN A 183 -26.81 -42.66 -66.54
N GLN A 184 -26.26 -42.24 -67.68
CA GLN A 184 -25.55 -40.98 -67.90
C GLN A 184 -26.53 -39.81 -68.12
N ASP A 185 -25.98 -38.61 -67.97
CA ASP A 185 -26.45 -37.29 -68.39
C ASP A 185 -27.34 -36.43 -67.46
N GLU A 186 -26.71 -35.30 -67.13
CA GLU A 186 -27.15 -33.97 -66.71
C GLU A 186 -28.63 -33.76 -66.34
N THR A 187 -28.85 -33.46 -65.06
CA THR A 187 -29.99 -32.67 -64.61
C THR A 187 -29.51 -31.41 -63.90
N GLN A 188 -30.10 -30.31 -64.35
CA GLN A 188 -29.97 -28.95 -63.84
C GLN A 188 -30.16 -28.89 -62.32
N LYS A 189 -29.22 -28.25 -61.61
CA LYS A 189 -29.45 -27.82 -60.22
C LYS A 189 -30.39 -26.59 -60.24
N PRO A 190 -31.57 -26.63 -59.58
CA PRO A 190 -32.36 -25.43 -59.38
C PRO A 190 -31.71 -24.55 -58.31
N THR A 191 -31.51 -23.30 -58.69
CA THR A 191 -31.32 -22.13 -57.83
C THR A 191 -32.38 -22.06 -56.74
N ILE A 192 -31.97 -21.94 -55.46
CA ILE A 192 -32.71 -21.13 -54.48
C ILE A 192 -31.69 -20.22 -53.80
N GLN A 193 -32.03 -18.94 -53.81
CA GLN A 193 -31.25 -17.78 -53.42
C GLN A 193 -31.00 -17.74 -51.90
N SER A 194 -29.85 -17.16 -51.54
CA SER A 194 -29.56 -16.58 -50.24
C SER A 194 -30.62 -15.54 -49.81
N PRO A 195 -30.79 -15.32 -48.51
CA PRO A 195 -30.46 -13.99 -48.01
C PRO A 195 -29.68 -13.99 -46.69
N LEU A 196 -28.55 -13.26 -46.74
CA LEU A 196 -28.10 -12.22 -45.82
C LEU A 196 -28.19 -12.43 -44.28
N LYS A 197 -26.98 -12.35 -43.70
CA LYS A 197 -26.52 -11.46 -42.62
C LYS A 197 -26.71 -11.84 -41.14
N HIS A 198 -25.63 -11.49 -40.43
CA HIS A 198 -25.43 -11.14 -39.02
C HIS A 198 -25.10 -12.23 -37.99
N GLU A 199 -23.84 -12.12 -37.55
CA GLU A 199 -23.33 -12.06 -36.16
C GLU A 199 -23.24 -13.28 -35.25
N GLY A 200 -22.07 -13.40 -34.61
CA GLY A 200 -21.87 -14.10 -33.35
C GLY A 200 -20.88 -15.28 -33.42
N PRO A 201 -19.68 -15.16 -32.81
CA PRO A 201 -18.62 -16.17 -32.91
C PRO A 201 -18.55 -17.11 -31.69
N SER A 202 -18.12 -18.35 -31.92
CA SER A 202 -17.44 -19.22 -30.95
C SER A 202 -16.85 -20.43 -31.70
N PRO A 203 -16.04 -21.28 -31.06
CA PRO A 203 -14.61 -21.11 -30.81
C PRO A 203 -13.77 -22.17 -31.56
N SER A 204 -12.46 -21.97 -31.68
CA SER A 204 -11.56 -23.06 -32.06
C SER A 204 -10.28 -23.04 -31.24
N THR A 205 -10.30 -23.89 -30.21
CA THR A 205 -9.10 -24.60 -29.79
C THR A 205 -8.82 -25.72 -30.80
N ASP A 206 -7.59 -25.81 -31.30
CA ASP A 206 -7.01 -27.14 -31.40
C ASP A 206 -5.49 -27.10 -31.21
N LYS A 207 -5.00 -27.99 -30.35
CA LYS A 207 -3.57 -28.24 -30.12
C LYS A 207 -3.23 -29.58 -30.74
N SER A 208 -2.24 -29.52 -31.64
CA SER A 208 -1.13 -30.48 -31.74
C SER A 208 -1.46 -31.84 -32.42
N LYS A 209 -0.55 -32.51 -33.14
CA LYS A 209 0.88 -32.74 -32.84
C LYS A 209 1.53 -33.57 -33.96
N LYS A 210 2.89 -33.56 -33.97
CA LYS A 210 3.86 -34.50 -34.59
C LYS A 210 4.13 -34.25 -36.08
N LYS A 211 5.37 -34.23 -36.59
CA LYS A 211 6.50 -35.15 -36.34
C LYS A 211 7.80 -34.63 -37.03
N LYS A 212 8.94 -34.98 -36.42
CA LYS A 212 10.24 -35.42 -36.99
C LYS A 212 11.20 -34.45 -37.72
N VAL A 213 12.44 -34.64 -37.29
CA VAL A 213 13.75 -34.07 -37.67
C VAL A 213 14.23 -34.57 -39.04
N SER A 214 14.93 -33.73 -39.80
CA SER A 214 15.97 -34.14 -40.76
C SER A 214 17.01 -33.03 -41.02
N PHE A 215 18.21 -33.47 -41.34
CA PHE A 215 19.53 -32.83 -41.34
C PHE A 215 19.91 -32.33 -42.75
N ALA A 216 20.56 -31.16 -42.93
CA ALA A 216 21.45 -30.85 -44.08
C ALA A 216 22.12 -29.44 -44.03
N VAL A 217 23.44 -29.46 -43.82
CA VAL A 217 24.57 -28.74 -44.48
C VAL A 217 24.32 -27.57 -45.47
N LEU A 218 24.91 -26.39 -45.14
CA LEU A 218 25.69 -25.33 -45.89
C LEU A 218 25.58 -25.16 -47.45
N PRO A 219 26.00 -24.04 -48.12
CA PRO A 219 26.80 -22.86 -47.67
C PRO A 219 26.46 -21.43 -48.25
N HIS A 220 27.15 -20.41 -47.71
CA HIS A 220 27.65 -19.13 -48.28
C HIS A 220 26.80 -18.23 -49.22
N ARG A 221 26.65 -16.94 -48.87
CA ARG A 221 27.43 -15.78 -49.42
C ARG A 221 26.86 -14.40 -49.04
N THR A 222 27.74 -13.54 -48.48
CA THR A 222 28.06 -12.13 -48.83
C THR A 222 26.88 -11.12 -48.87
N ASP A 223 26.87 -10.01 -48.14
CA ASP A 223 27.83 -8.90 -48.14
C ASP A 223 27.75 -8.09 -46.84
N GLY A 224 28.85 -7.41 -46.50
CA GLY A 224 28.96 -6.58 -45.30
C GLY A 224 28.57 -5.12 -45.48
N CYS A 225 28.38 -4.42 -44.37
CA CYS A 225 29.09 -3.17 -44.06
C CYS A 225 28.87 -2.79 -42.58
N LEU A 226 29.84 -2.05 -42.07
CA LEU A 226 30.14 -1.64 -40.70
C LEU A 226 29.13 -0.61 -40.18
N ASP A 227 28.79 -0.61 -38.88
CA ASP A 227 29.44 0.27 -37.89
C ASP A 227 28.98 0.02 -36.42
N SER A 228 29.92 0.36 -35.55
CA SER A 228 29.98 0.48 -34.08
C SER A 228 28.70 0.76 -33.25
N SER A 229 28.57 0.07 -32.11
CA SER A 229 28.73 0.64 -30.75
C SER A 229 28.19 -0.29 -29.65
N ASP A 230 28.98 -0.44 -28.59
CA ASP A 230 28.67 -1.15 -27.35
C ASP A 230 27.48 -0.50 -26.60
N ASN A 231 26.54 -1.32 -26.12
CA ASN A 231 26.12 -1.31 -24.73
C ASN A 231 25.23 -2.52 -24.42
N GLN A 232 25.68 -3.34 -23.47
CA GLN A 232 24.91 -4.44 -22.91
C GLN A 232 23.74 -3.86 -22.12
N GLU A 233 22.55 -3.93 -22.72
CA GLU A 233 21.28 -3.73 -22.05
C GLU A 233 21.12 -4.82 -20.98
N ALA A 234 20.92 -4.37 -19.74
CA ALA A 234 20.34 -5.20 -18.69
C ALA A 234 18.90 -5.52 -19.09
N GLU A 235 18.59 -6.82 -19.22
CA GLU A 235 17.23 -7.34 -19.39
C GLU A 235 16.30 -6.74 -18.32
N ILE A 236 15.39 -5.89 -18.77
CA ILE A 236 14.23 -5.47 -17.99
C ILE A 236 13.23 -6.61 -18.02
N ILE A 237 12.95 -7.15 -16.84
CA ILE A 237 11.89 -8.10 -16.57
C ILE A 237 10.54 -7.39 -16.83
N GLU A 238 9.78 -7.86 -17.80
CA GLU A 238 8.43 -7.41 -18.12
C GLU A 238 7.42 -7.84 -17.02
N LEU A 239 6.54 -6.91 -16.63
CA LEU A 239 5.35 -7.18 -15.81
C LEU A 239 4.13 -7.33 -16.73
N THR A 240 3.40 -8.43 -16.56
CA THR A 240 2.11 -8.73 -17.22
C THR A 240 0.93 -8.11 -16.48
N GLU A 241 -0.19 -7.90 -17.20
CA GLU A 241 -1.27 -6.94 -16.89
C GLU A 241 -2.22 -7.27 -15.71
N ASP A 242 -2.10 -8.41 -15.01
CA ASP A 242 -3.16 -8.85 -14.07
C ASP A 242 -2.73 -9.08 -12.59
N GLY A 243 -1.57 -8.58 -12.15
CA GLY A 243 -1.31 -8.33 -10.72
C GLY A 243 -1.49 -9.51 -9.72
N SER A 244 -1.24 -10.76 -10.11
CA SER A 244 -1.24 -11.92 -9.20
C SER A 244 0.10 -12.67 -9.25
N PHE A 245 0.58 -13.15 -8.09
CA PHE A 245 1.83 -13.91 -7.93
C PHE A 245 1.54 -15.37 -7.59
N ASP A 246 2.17 -16.28 -8.33
CA ASP A 246 2.29 -17.69 -7.96
C ASP A 246 3.75 -18.14 -8.17
N ILE A 247 4.36 -18.69 -7.11
CA ILE A 247 5.76 -19.13 -7.05
C ILE A 247 5.82 -20.65 -7.20
N SER A 248 6.58 -21.15 -8.17
CA SER A 248 7.26 -22.46 -8.10
C SER A 248 8.36 -22.46 -9.18
N SER A 249 9.60 -22.90 -9.03
CA SER A 249 10.36 -23.51 -7.93
C SER A 249 11.81 -23.55 -8.42
N CYS A 250 12.75 -23.09 -7.62
CA CYS A 250 14.17 -23.12 -7.92
C CYS A 250 14.72 -24.54 -7.68
N THR A 251 15.45 -25.12 -8.64
CA THR A 251 16.44 -26.16 -8.32
C THR A 251 17.65 -26.14 -9.25
N LYS A 252 18.81 -25.98 -8.60
CA LYS A 252 20.13 -26.60 -8.83
C LYS A 252 21.12 -25.92 -9.80
N LEU A 253 22.05 -25.22 -9.15
CA LEU A 253 23.49 -25.15 -9.49
C LEU A 253 24.13 -26.56 -9.58
N PRO A 254 25.22 -26.70 -10.35
CA PRO A 254 26.39 -27.46 -9.92
C PRO A 254 27.62 -26.51 -9.87
N LEU A 255 28.22 -26.30 -8.71
CA LEU A 255 29.38 -27.04 -8.19
C LEU A 255 30.51 -27.28 -9.21
N ILE A 256 31.54 -26.45 -9.03
CA ILE A 256 32.93 -26.67 -9.40
C ILE A 256 33.44 -27.94 -8.72
N ASN A 257 34.22 -28.75 -9.44
CA ASN A 257 35.21 -29.62 -8.83
C ASN A 257 36.51 -29.60 -9.65
N GLU A 258 37.60 -29.45 -8.90
CA GLU A 258 39.00 -29.36 -9.30
C GLU A 258 39.55 -30.65 -9.91
N GLN A 259 40.63 -30.49 -10.71
CA GLN A 259 41.89 -31.26 -10.74
C GLN A 259 42.54 -31.13 -12.15
N VAL A 260 43.84 -31.08 -12.41
CA VAL A 260 45.11 -30.83 -11.70
C VAL A 260 46.21 -30.94 -12.81
N ILE A 261 47.15 -29.99 -12.85
CA ILE A 261 48.62 -30.06 -13.17
C ILE A 261 49.15 -30.77 -14.45
N HIS A 262 49.90 -30.02 -15.28
CA HIS A 262 51.33 -30.19 -15.69
C HIS A 262 51.64 -29.18 -16.82
N GLU A 263 52.45 -28.13 -16.60
CA GLU A 263 53.92 -28.06 -16.79
C GLU A 263 54.38 -28.54 -18.18
N ASP A 264 54.85 -27.62 -19.03
CA ASP A 264 56.25 -27.63 -19.50
C ASP A 264 56.62 -26.35 -20.29
N GLN A 265 57.91 -26.04 -20.19
CA GLN A 265 58.63 -24.84 -20.63
C GLN A 265 59.18 -24.98 -22.06
N ASP A 266 59.90 -23.91 -22.46
CA ASP A 266 60.90 -23.83 -23.55
C ASP A 266 60.36 -23.51 -24.96
N ALA A 267 61.00 -22.72 -25.83
CA ALA A 267 62.10 -21.76 -25.75
C ALA A 267 62.19 -21.06 -27.13
N GLU A 268 62.62 -19.80 -27.11
CA GLU A 268 63.52 -19.11 -28.06
C GLU A 268 63.35 -19.11 -29.60
N SER A 269 63.36 -17.86 -30.10
CA SER A 269 64.26 -17.32 -31.15
C SER A 269 63.96 -17.52 -32.64
N GLY A 270 64.20 -16.44 -33.41
CA GLY A 270 64.96 -16.56 -34.67
C GLY A 270 64.24 -16.31 -36.00
N ASN A 271 64.05 -15.03 -36.32
CA ASN A 271 64.33 -14.36 -37.61
C ASN A 271 64.10 -15.03 -38.99
N SER A 272 63.30 -14.34 -39.82
CA SER A 272 63.36 -14.07 -41.29
C SER A 272 63.98 -15.07 -42.29
N PRO A 273 63.45 -15.18 -43.54
CA PRO A 273 63.98 -14.28 -44.59
C PRO A 273 62.96 -13.81 -45.67
N GLU A 274 63.35 -12.72 -46.33
CA GLU A 274 62.76 -12.13 -47.54
C GLU A 274 63.16 -12.89 -48.82
N THR A 275 62.33 -12.79 -49.88
CA THR A 275 62.78 -12.68 -51.29
C THR A 275 61.66 -12.12 -52.20
N THR A 276 61.85 -10.88 -52.66
CA THR A 276 61.77 -10.34 -54.04
C THR A 276 60.80 -10.92 -55.08
N ARG A 277 60.05 -10.02 -55.76
CA ARG A 277 59.71 -10.17 -57.20
C ARG A 277 59.46 -8.82 -57.90
N GLU A 278 59.80 -8.82 -59.18
CA GLU A 278 60.23 -7.71 -60.06
C GLU A 278 59.12 -6.88 -60.73
N GLU A 279 59.57 -5.77 -61.31
CA GLU A 279 58.90 -4.70 -62.05
C GLU A 279 58.26 -5.12 -63.39
N ALA A 280 57.24 -4.35 -63.81
CA ALA A 280 56.92 -4.11 -65.22
C ALA A 280 56.30 -2.71 -65.39
N ILE A 281 56.85 -1.97 -66.34
CA ILE A 281 56.50 -0.59 -66.73
C ILE A 281 55.62 -0.65 -67.99
N GLU A 282 54.52 0.11 -68.04
CA GLU A 282 53.89 0.53 -69.29
C GLU A 282 53.53 2.02 -69.26
N VAL A 283 53.70 2.64 -70.42
CA VAL A 283 53.85 4.08 -70.68
C VAL A 283 52.56 4.64 -71.27
N GLU A 284 52.04 5.75 -70.73
CA GLU A 284 51.20 6.67 -71.50
C GLU A 284 51.56 8.14 -71.21
N LYS A 285 51.14 9.00 -72.16
CA LYS A 285 51.83 10.17 -72.70
C LYS A 285 51.74 11.48 -71.87
N VAL A 286 52.75 12.31 -72.12
CA VAL A 286 53.03 13.68 -71.64
C VAL A 286 52.10 14.73 -72.26
N GLU A 287 51.64 15.69 -71.44
CA GLU A 287 51.49 17.11 -71.83
C GLU A 287 51.97 18.02 -70.69
N ASP A 288 52.60 19.13 -71.10
CA ASP A 288 53.59 19.94 -70.37
C ASP A 288 53.03 21.19 -69.66
N THR A 289 53.70 21.55 -68.55
CA THR A 289 53.93 22.90 -67.92
C THR A 289 52.80 23.61 -67.11
N PRO A 290 53.14 24.51 -66.14
CA PRO A 290 54.37 24.65 -65.33
C PRO A 290 54.12 24.72 -63.81
N GLU A 291 55.13 24.29 -63.06
CA GLU A 291 55.59 24.74 -61.72
C GLU A 291 54.61 25.57 -60.86
N GLN A 292 54.02 24.92 -59.86
CA GLN A 292 53.61 25.57 -58.62
C GLN A 292 54.35 24.87 -57.47
N GLU A 293 55.23 25.60 -56.79
CA GLU A 293 55.85 25.18 -55.54
C GLU A 293 54.74 24.92 -54.51
N GLU A 294 54.39 23.65 -54.27
CA GLU A 294 53.57 23.28 -53.11
C GLU A 294 54.42 23.46 -51.84
N VAL A 295 54.27 24.65 -51.26
CA VAL A 295 54.66 24.95 -49.88
C VAL A 295 53.87 23.99 -48.98
N ILE A 296 54.55 22.99 -48.44
CA ILE A 296 54.00 22.17 -47.35
C ILE A 296 53.88 23.09 -46.13
N GLU A 297 52.70 23.69 -45.92
CA GLU A 297 52.36 24.34 -44.66
C GLU A 297 52.23 23.26 -43.59
N LEU A 298 53.33 23.02 -42.87
CA LEU A 298 53.31 22.24 -41.64
C LEU A 298 52.35 22.93 -40.66
N PRO A 299 51.40 22.19 -40.04
CA PRO A 299 50.50 22.78 -39.07
C PRO A 299 51.31 23.41 -37.93
N PRO A 300 50.91 24.61 -37.44
CA PRO A 300 51.67 25.31 -36.43
C PRO A 300 51.85 24.44 -35.18
N PRO A 301 53.03 24.45 -34.53
CA PRO A 301 53.26 23.65 -33.33
C PRO A 301 52.22 24.01 -32.27
N ARG A 302 51.52 23.00 -31.74
CA ARG A 302 50.46 23.17 -30.75
C ARG A 302 50.95 24.08 -29.62
N GLN A 303 50.21 25.16 -29.34
CA GLN A 303 50.52 26.05 -28.21
C GLN A 303 50.48 25.25 -26.92
N CYS A 304 51.53 25.39 -26.10
CA CYS A 304 51.58 24.82 -24.77
C CYS A 304 50.53 25.51 -23.89
N VAL A 305 49.43 24.82 -23.61
CA VAL A 305 48.45 25.25 -22.61
C VAL A 305 48.83 24.59 -21.30
N GLN A 306 49.21 25.38 -20.30
CA GLN A 306 49.30 24.89 -18.92
C GLN A 306 47.89 24.55 -18.44
N SER A 307 47.55 23.27 -18.47
CA SER A 307 46.31 22.75 -17.90
C SER A 307 46.54 22.54 -16.40
N GLU A 308 45.74 23.17 -15.55
CA GLU A 308 45.68 22.80 -14.13
C GLU A 308 45.11 21.37 -14.04
N ILE A 309 45.98 20.39 -13.81
CA ILE A 309 45.54 19.05 -13.46
C ILE A 309 44.99 19.12 -12.03
N ARG A 310 43.66 19.19 -11.91
CA ARG A 310 42.99 19.07 -10.61
C ARG A 310 42.82 17.59 -10.31
N PHE A 311 43.67 17.11 -9.43
CA PHE A 311 43.52 15.77 -8.86
C PHE A 311 42.29 15.73 -7.96
N THR A 312 41.45 14.72 -8.13
CA THR A 312 40.40 14.39 -7.16
C THR A 312 41.09 14.10 -5.82
N PRO A 313 40.83 14.89 -4.75
CA PRO A 313 41.51 14.70 -3.47
C PRO A 313 41.14 13.33 -2.90
N ARG A 314 42.11 12.41 -2.86
CA ARG A 314 41.93 11.07 -2.29
C ARG A 314 42.07 11.14 -0.76
N VAL A 315 41.10 10.58 -0.06
CA VAL A 315 41.07 10.52 1.42
C VAL A 315 41.91 9.36 1.98
N PHE A 316 42.18 8.34 1.16
CA PHE A 316 42.91 7.14 1.58
C PHE A 316 44.42 7.26 1.38
N PRO A 317 45.26 6.73 2.30
CA PRO A 317 46.73 6.84 2.22
C PRO A 317 47.39 6.04 1.09
N THR A 318 46.81 4.92 0.67
CA THR A 318 47.26 4.17 -0.51
C THR A 318 46.92 4.95 -1.78
N PRO A 319 47.51 4.69 -2.97
CA PRO A 319 47.08 5.23 -4.26
C PRO A 319 45.96 4.37 -4.93
N SER A 320 45.13 4.95 -5.81
CA SER A 320 43.86 4.33 -6.27
C SER A 320 44.08 3.11 -7.15
N ARG A 321 45.25 3.04 -7.76
CA ARG A 321 45.71 1.91 -8.57
C ARG A 321 45.98 0.66 -7.73
N GLU A 322 46.22 0.82 -6.44
CA GLU A 322 46.66 -0.26 -5.54
C GLU A 322 45.61 -0.64 -4.50
N SER A 323 44.53 0.13 -4.35
CA SER A 323 43.48 -0.21 -3.38
C SER A 323 42.46 -1.19 -3.94
N LYS A 324 42.14 -2.20 -3.14
CA LYS A 324 40.95 -3.04 -3.31
C LYS A 324 39.83 -2.44 -2.47
N ALA A 325 38.59 -2.44 -2.98
CA ALA A 325 37.42 -1.91 -2.27
C ALA A 325 37.30 -2.48 -0.83
N ALA A 326 37.59 -3.77 -0.66
CA ALA A 326 37.60 -4.44 0.64
C ALA A 326 38.61 -3.85 1.65
N GLU A 327 39.78 -3.39 1.17
CA GLU A 327 40.81 -2.79 2.04
C GLU A 327 40.45 -1.36 2.45
N GLU A 328 39.74 -0.63 1.59
CA GLU A 328 39.19 0.69 1.89
C GLU A 328 38.05 0.60 2.92
N GLU A 329 37.16 -0.38 2.78
CA GLU A 329 36.11 -0.70 3.75
C GLU A 329 36.70 -1.07 5.12
N ASP A 330 37.70 -1.95 5.13
CA ASP A 330 38.42 -2.35 6.35
C ASP A 330 39.08 -1.17 7.06
N TRP A 331 39.66 -0.24 6.28
CA TRP A 331 40.26 0.98 6.81
C TRP A 331 39.20 1.91 7.41
N LEU A 332 38.02 2.06 6.79
CA LEU A 332 36.88 2.81 7.33
C LEU A 332 36.33 2.17 8.61
N LEU A 333 36.21 0.84 8.66
CA LEU A 333 35.78 0.08 9.83
C LEU A 333 36.75 0.26 11.01
N LYS A 334 38.07 0.20 10.74
CA LYS A 334 39.12 0.39 11.76
C LYS A 334 39.20 1.85 12.24
N ASN A 335 38.97 2.82 11.36
CA ASN A 335 39.08 4.25 11.66
C ASN A 335 37.74 4.95 11.94
N ARG A 336 36.63 4.21 12.05
CA ARG A 336 35.26 4.72 12.25
C ARG A 336 35.11 5.78 13.34
N LYS A 337 35.94 5.73 14.38
CA LYS A 337 35.96 6.72 15.50
C LYS A 337 36.60 8.07 15.15
N HIS A 338 37.40 8.12 14.08
CA HIS A 338 38.19 9.28 13.67
C HIS A 338 37.83 9.78 12.26
N VAL A 339 36.99 9.06 11.53
CA VAL A 339 36.41 9.47 10.23
C VAL A 339 35.73 10.85 10.33
N ASN A 340 35.01 11.12 11.43
CA ASN A 340 34.34 12.40 11.70
C ASN A 340 35.30 13.58 11.97
N LYS A 341 36.62 13.40 11.91
CA LYS A 341 37.60 14.49 12.01
C LYS A 341 38.28 14.80 10.67
N HIS A 342 38.07 13.99 9.64
CA HIS A 342 38.78 14.14 8.36
C HIS A 342 38.15 15.25 7.51
N GLN A 343 38.95 16.23 7.11
CA GLN A 343 38.51 17.49 6.47
C GLN A 343 37.82 17.30 5.09
N GLY A 344 37.84 16.09 4.52
CA GLY A 344 37.15 15.72 3.27
C GLY A 344 35.94 14.80 3.44
N LEU A 345 35.77 14.13 4.59
CA LEU A 345 34.62 13.26 4.89
C LEU A 345 33.60 13.93 5.82
N ASN A 346 33.86 15.18 6.20
CA ASN A 346 33.16 15.88 7.27
C ASN A 346 32.44 17.12 6.72
N ARG A 347 31.40 16.90 5.91
CA ARG A 347 30.53 17.98 5.42
C ARG A 347 29.18 17.95 6.15
N LEU A 348 29.19 18.45 7.39
CA LEU A 348 28.08 19.15 8.07
C LEU A 348 26.69 18.48 8.22
N SER A 349 26.53 17.16 8.16
CA SER A 349 25.25 16.54 8.54
C SER A 349 25.44 15.32 9.44
N GLU A 350 24.68 15.33 10.53
CA GLU A 350 24.40 14.18 11.41
C GLU A 350 23.57 13.10 10.70
N TYR A 351 23.26 13.32 9.42
CA TYR A 351 22.49 12.47 8.51
C TYR A 351 23.42 11.63 7.66
N ASP A 352 23.10 10.34 7.53
CA ASP A 352 23.76 9.42 6.61
C ASP A 352 23.67 9.96 5.18
N ILE A 353 24.68 9.75 4.33
CA ILE A 353 24.72 10.33 2.97
C ILE A 353 23.47 9.88 2.17
N SER A 354 22.92 8.71 2.50
CA SER A 354 21.66 8.19 1.95
C SER A 354 20.43 9.01 2.31
N GLU A 355 20.37 9.65 3.48
CA GLU A 355 19.21 10.43 3.94
C GLU A 355 19.11 11.82 3.30
N THR A 356 20.10 12.20 2.47
CA THR A 356 20.08 13.44 1.71
C THR A 356 19.73 13.25 0.24
N ASP A 357 19.78 12.02 -0.28
CA ASP A 357 19.43 11.73 -1.67
C ASP A 357 17.89 11.67 -1.85
N PRO A 358 17.30 12.55 -2.67
CA PRO A 358 15.86 12.55 -2.93
C PRO A 358 15.32 11.24 -3.50
N MET A 359 16.14 10.53 -4.31
CA MET A 359 15.70 9.28 -4.93
C MET A 359 15.64 8.14 -3.91
N TRP A 360 16.60 8.11 -2.99
CA TRP A 360 16.60 7.15 -1.87
C TRP A 360 15.46 7.42 -0.89
N LEU A 361 15.21 8.69 -0.54
CA LEU A 361 14.09 9.07 0.34
C LEU A 361 12.73 8.69 -0.27
N LYS A 362 12.57 8.86 -1.59
CA LYS A 362 11.40 8.37 -2.31
C LYS A 362 11.27 6.85 -2.19
N ALA A 363 12.34 6.09 -2.45
CA ALA A 363 12.32 4.63 -2.34
C ALA A 363 11.97 4.16 -0.91
N LYS A 364 12.53 4.82 0.11
CA LYS A 364 12.18 4.59 1.53
C LYS A 364 10.70 4.86 1.80
N GLY A 365 10.14 5.93 1.21
CA GLY A 365 8.71 6.21 1.25
C GLY A 365 7.88 5.11 0.57
N ASP A 366 8.33 4.62 -0.58
CA ASP A 366 7.70 3.50 -1.29
C ASP A 366 7.72 2.23 -0.40
N ASP A 367 8.82 1.91 0.28
CA ASP A 367 8.89 0.77 1.21
C ASP A 367 7.90 0.89 2.39
N PHE A 368 7.77 2.08 2.97
CA PHE A 368 6.76 2.34 4.01
C PHE A 368 5.34 2.23 3.47
N PHE A 369 5.11 2.65 2.23
CA PHE A 369 3.82 2.51 1.56
C PHE A 369 3.44 1.03 1.39
N HIS A 370 4.37 0.18 0.93
CA HIS A 370 4.15 -1.27 0.83
C HIS A 370 3.93 -1.91 2.21
N SER A 371 4.58 -1.36 3.25
CA SER A 371 4.38 -1.77 4.64
C SER A 371 3.05 -1.28 5.26
N LYS A 372 2.23 -0.53 4.51
CA LYS A 372 0.99 0.13 4.95
C LYS A 372 1.17 1.14 6.08
N ASP A 373 2.39 1.59 6.32
CA ASP A 373 2.66 2.70 7.24
C ASP A 373 2.62 4.02 6.47
N PHE A 374 1.39 4.50 6.25
CA PHE A 374 1.17 5.72 5.47
C PHE A 374 1.70 6.98 6.15
N ARG A 375 1.81 7.01 7.49
CA ARG A 375 2.33 8.19 8.21
C ARG A 375 3.84 8.33 8.08
N SER A 376 4.57 7.22 8.18
CA SER A 376 6.02 7.25 7.94
C SER A 376 6.32 7.52 6.46
N ALA A 377 5.51 6.97 5.55
CA ALA A 377 5.61 7.25 4.12
C ALA A 377 5.41 8.74 3.80
N THR A 378 4.38 9.40 4.36
CA THR A 378 4.15 10.84 4.11
C THR A 378 5.33 11.70 4.54
N ASN A 379 5.95 11.38 5.68
CA ASN A 379 7.13 12.08 6.16
C ASN A 379 8.34 11.86 5.23
N ALA A 380 8.60 10.62 4.82
CA ALA A 380 9.69 10.31 3.91
C ALA A 380 9.54 11.01 2.55
N TYR A 381 8.32 11.07 1.99
CA TYR A 381 8.07 11.83 0.76
C TYR A 381 8.18 13.34 0.97
N ALA A 382 7.77 13.87 2.14
CA ALA A 382 7.93 15.28 2.46
C ALA A 382 9.42 15.67 2.53
N GLU A 383 10.25 14.84 3.16
CA GLU A 383 11.71 14.99 3.17
C GLU A 383 12.30 14.89 1.76
N ALA A 384 11.83 13.94 0.94
CA ALA A 384 12.26 13.81 -0.46
C ALA A 384 11.98 15.09 -1.25
N ILE A 385 10.80 15.71 -1.08
CA ILE A 385 10.43 16.97 -1.75
C ILE A 385 11.35 18.11 -1.30
N LEU A 386 11.68 18.20 -0.01
CA LEU A 386 12.57 19.23 0.52
C LEU A 386 14.02 19.06 0.05
N ALA A 387 14.49 17.82 -0.08
CA ALA A 387 15.83 17.50 -0.55
C ALA A 387 15.98 17.68 -2.06
N THR A 388 14.88 17.64 -2.83
CA THR A 388 14.93 17.73 -4.29
C THR A 388 15.28 19.17 -4.73
N PRO A 389 16.32 19.37 -5.55
CA PRO A 389 16.59 20.67 -6.17
C PRO A 389 15.41 21.13 -7.03
N SER A 390 15.15 22.45 -7.07
CA SER A 390 14.01 23.04 -7.79
C SER A 390 13.95 22.69 -9.28
N ASP A 391 15.07 22.27 -9.87
CA ASP A 391 15.18 21.96 -11.29
C ASP A 391 14.52 20.62 -11.65
N ASN A 392 14.47 19.65 -10.71
CA ASN A 392 13.94 18.31 -10.92
C ASN A 392 12.43 18.25 -10.64
N THR A 393 11.69 18.98 -11.47
CA THR A 393 10.23 19.15 -11.35
C THR A 393 9.47 17.80 -11.43
N ASP A 394 9.95 16.86 -12.24
CA ASP A 394 9.32 15.54 -12.43
C ASP A 394 9.35 14.65 -11.19
N LEU A 395 10.48 14.68 -10.47
CA LEU A 395 10.65 13.94 -9.23
C LEU A 395 9.75 14.53 -8.14
N ILE A 396 9.69 15.86 -8.04
CA ILE A 396 8.79 16.56 -7.13
C ILE A 396 7.33 16.18 -7.40
N ALA A 397 6.90 16.22 -8.67
CA ALA A 397 5.53 15.83 -9.05
C ALA A 397 5.22 14.36 -8.71
N THR A 398 6.19 13.45 -8.88
CA THR A 398 6.04 12.03 -8.54
C THR A 398 5.94 11.82 -7.03
N CYS A 399 6.81 12.45 -6.25
CA CYS A 399 6.79 12.39 -4.78
C CYS A 399 5.50 12.99 -4.21
N LEU A 400 5.05 14.13 -4.74
CA LEU A 400 3.76 14.74 -4.37
C LEU A 400 2.59 13.81 -4.69
N SER A 401 2.62 13.13 -5.84
CA SER A 401 1.59 12.16 -6.21
C SER A 401 1.56 10.98 -5.24
N ASN A 402 2.71 10.40 -4.89
CA ASN A 402 2.80 9.28 -3.95
C ASN A 402 2.40 9.71 -2.52
N ARG A 403 2.79 10.91 -2.09
CA ARG A 403 2.34 11.50 -0.82
C ARG A 403 0.83 11.69 -0.80
N ALA A 404 0.24 12.22 -1.88
CA ALA A 404 -1.21 12.34 -2.02
C ALA A 404 -1.93 10.98 -1.94
N ALA A 405 -1.35 9.90 -2.46
CA ALA A 405 -1.88 8.56 -2.30
C ALA A 405 -1.91 8.12 -0.83
N CYS A 406 -0.86 8.43 -0.06
CA CYS A 406 -0.81 8.13 1.38
C CYS A 406 -1.84 8.96 2.15
N LEU A 407 -1.96 10.26 1.83
CA LEU A 407 -2.92 11.18 2.46
C LEU A 407 -4.37 10.74 2.25
N LEU A 408 -4.70 10.21 1.06
CA LEU A 408 -6.00 9.59 0.80
C LEU A 408 -6.31 8.43 1.75
N GLN A 409 -5.31 7.58 2.04
CA GLN A 409 -5.47 6.46 2.97
C GLN A 409 -5.57 6.92 4.43
N LEU A 410 -4.89 8.02 4.78
CA LEU A 410 -4.96 8.62 6.13
C LEU A 410 -6.26 9.41 6.38
N GLY A 411 -6.98 9.79 5.32
CA GLY A 411 -8.19 10.61 5.41
C GLY A 411 -7.92 12.12 5.43
N GLU A 412 -6.70 12.55 5.12
CA GLU A 412 -6.29 13.96 5.08
C GLU A 412 -6.52 14.52 3.67
N PHE A 413 -7.80 14.79 3.35
CA PHE A 413 -8.23 15.11 1.98
C PHE A 413 -7.81 16.51 1.50
N GLU A 414 -7.75 17.50 2.40
CA GLU A 414 -7.39 18.89 2.04
C GLU A 414 -5.93 18.99 1.59
N GLU A 415 -5.01 18.36 2.33
CA GLU A 415 -3.59 18.31 1.96
C GLU A 415 -3.39 17.52 0.66
N CYS A 416 -4.12 16.41 0.48
CA CYS A 416 -4.12 15.65 -0.77
C CYS A 416 -4.50 16.54 -1.97
N ILE A 417 -5.52 17.39 -1.85
CA ILE A 417 -5.94 18.29 -2.94
C ILE A 417 -4.84 19.33 -3.23
N SER A 418 -4.22 19.87 -2.18
CA SER A 418 -3.10 20.80 -2.30
C SER A 418 -1.94 20.16 -3.08
N ASP A 419 -1.55 18.95 -2.69
CA ASP A 419 -0.45 18.21 -3.31
C ASP A 419 -0.74 17.83 -4.76
N CYS A 420 -1.96 17.35 -5.03
CA CYS A 420 -2.35 17.04 -6.40
C CYS A 420 -2.34 18.30 -7.28
N SER A 421 -2.80 19.44 -6.76
CA SER A 421 -2.83 20.69 -7.52
C SER A 421 -1.43 21.25 -7.76
N LYS A 422 -0.53 21.15 -6.77
CA LYS A 422 0.91 21.47 -6.93
C LYS A 422 1.56 20.57 -7.97
N ALA A 423 1.36 19.25 -7.88
CA ALA A 423 1.91 18.29 -8.84
C ALA A 423 1.41 18.56 -10.27
N LEU A 424 0.13 18.92 -10.45
CA LEU A 424 -0.42 19.29 -11.76
C LEU A 424 0.18 20.59 -12.31
N SER A 425 0.55 21.55 -11.46
CA SER A 425 1.19 22.81 -11.89
C SER A 425 2.61 22.61 -12.42
N TYR A 426 3.26 21.54 -12.00
CA TYR A 426 4.61 21.14 -12.41
C TYR A 426 4.63 20.34 -13.72
N LEU A 427 3.51 19.74 -14.11
CA LEU A 427 3.44 18.92 -15.32
C LEU A 427 3.15 19.78 -16.56
N PRO A 428 3.82 19.53 -17.69
CA PRO A 428 3.57 20.26 -18.93
C PRO A 428 2.14 19.97 -19.45
N ASP A 429 1.52 20.97 -20.07
CA ASP A 429 0.20 20.81 -20.69
C ASP A 429 0.30 20.18 -22.08
N THR A 430 0.70 18.92 -22.14
CA THR A 430 0.72 18.17 -23.41
C THR A 430 -0.63 17.50 -23.61
N ARG A 431 -1.35 17.92 -24.67
CA ARG A 431 -2.60 17.29 -25.12
C ARG A 431 -2.37 16.10 -26.04
N ASP A 432 -1.15 15.95 -26.54
CA ASP A 432 -0.81 14.98 -27.57
C ASP A 432 -0.40 13.64 -26.94
N LYS A 433 -0.91 12.55 -27.52
CA LYS A 433 -0.63 11.17 -27.12
C LYS A 433 0.70 10.64 -27.71
N ASP A 434 1.47 11.51 -28.37
CA ASP A 434 2.59 11.11 -29.23
C ASP A 434 3.79 10.54 -28.43
N GLU A 435 4.42 9.55 -29.05
CA GLU A 435 5.13 8.40 -28.49
C GLU A 435 6.53 8.69 -27.90
N GLY A 436 6.66 9.72 -27.06
CA GLY A 436 7.81 9.87 -26.18
C GLY A 436 7.58 9.16 -24.83
N SER A 437 8.47 8.24 -24.44
CA SER A 437 8.39 7.53 -23.14
C SER A 437 8.22 8.49 -21.93
N SER A 438 8.78 9.70 -21.99
CA SER A 438 8.60 10.72 -20.94
C SER A 438 7.23 11.40 -20.96
N VAL A 439 6.70 11.75 -22.14
CA VAL A 439 5.38 12.39 -22.29
C VAL A 439 4.27 11.46 -21.82
N LEU A 440 4.38 10.17 -22.16
CA LEU A 440 3.45 9.15 -21.68
C LEU A 440 3.48 8.99 -20.16
N LYS A 441 4.65 9.15 -19.52
CA LYS A 441 4.77 9.15 -18.05
C LYS A 441 4.02 10.35 -17.44
N HIS A 442 4.19 11.56 -17.98
CA HIS A 442 3.46 12.74 -17.51
C HIS A 442 1.95 12.59 -17.70
N TYR A 443 1.53 12.04 -18.85
CA TYR A 443 0.13 11.78 -19.15
C TYR A 443 -0.51 10.81 -18.13
N ARG A 444 0.15 9.67 -17.87
CA ARG A 444 -0.30 8.69 -16.87
C ARG A 444 -0.30 9.28 -15.46
N LEU A 445 0.70 10.08 -15.12
CA LEU A 445 0.77 10.75 -13.82
C LEU A 445 -0.36 11.78 -13.65
N LYS A 446 -0.63 12.57 -14.69
CA LYS A 446 -1.73 13.56 -14.73
C LYS A 446 -3.09 12.90 -14.56
N LEU A 447 -3.33 11.78 -15.24
CA LEU A 447 -4.54 10.96 -15.05
C LEU A 447 -4.67 10.51 -13.58
N LYS A 448 -3.62 9.93 -12.99
CA LYS A 448 -3.61 9.51 -11.58
C LYS A 448 -3.89 10.67 -10.62
N LEU A 449 -3.33 11.85 -10.88
CA LEU A 449 -3.53 13.04 -10.07
C LEU A 449 -4.98 13.54 -10.13
N PHE A 450 -5.60 13.59 -11.31
CA PHE A 450 -7.01 13.97 -11.43
C PHE A 450 -7.92 12.98 -10.72
N VAL A 451 -7.69 11.67 -10.85
CA VAL A 451 -8.49 10.65 -10.14
C VAL A 451 -8.32 10.77 -8.63
N ARG A 452 -7.08 10.96 -8.14
CA ARG A 452 -6.79 11.14 -6.70
C ARG A 452 -7.41 12.42 -6.15
N ARG A 453 -7.28 13.55 -6.87
CA ARG A 453 -7.86 14.84 -6.47
C ARG A 453 -9.39 14.80 -6.50
N GLY A 454 -9.97 14.22 -7.56
CA GLY A 454 -11.40 13.97 -7.66
C GLY A 454 -11.90 13.13 -6.50
N THR A 455 -11.23 12.01 -6.18
CA THR A 455 -11.54 11.16 -5.03
C THR A 455 -11.52 11.94 -3.70
N ALA A 456 -10.51 12.79 -3.50
CA ALA A 456 -10.44 13.65 -2.31
C ALA A 456 -11.60 14.66 -2.25
N TYR A 457 -11.96 15.30 -3.36
CA TYR A 457 -13.13 16.20 -3.42
C TYR A 457 -14.44 15.46 -3.11
N CYS A 458 -14.61 14.23 -3.58
CA CYS A 458 -15.76 13.39 -3.24
C CYS A 458 -15.86 13.18 -1.73
N ARG A 459 -14.74 12.91 -1.06
CA ARG A 459 -14.67 12.68 0.39
C ARG A 459 -15.03 13.90 1.21
N ILE A 460 -14.66 15.09 0.73
CA ILE A 460 -15.04 16.37 1.35
C ILE A 460 -16.52 16.71 1.10
N GLY A 461 -17.13 16.13 0.06
CA GLY A 461 -18.51 16.42 -0.36
C GLY A 461 -18.62 17.54 -1.41
N GLN A 462 -17.52 17.87 -2.09
CA GLN A 462 -17.47 18.83 -3.19
C GLN A 462 -17.62 18.13 -4.54
N TYR A 463 -18.81 17.58 -4.80
CA TYR A 463 -19.07 16.75 -5.99
C TYR A 463 -18.92 17.47 -7.33
N SER A 464 -19.17 18.79 -7.38
CA SER A 464 -19.04 19.58 -8.61
C SER A 464 -17.59 19.67 -9.09
N GLN A 465 -16.65 19.90 -8.17
CA GLN A 465 -15.21 19.91 -8.47
C GLN A 465 -14.70 18.50 -8.78
N ALA A 466 -15.16 17.49 -8.02
CA ALA A 466 -14.83 16.10 -8.29
C ALA A 466 -15.26 15.68 -9.70
N LYS A 467 -16.48 16.01 -10.11
CA LYS A 467 -17.01 15.74 -11.46
C LYS A 467 -16.17 16.42 -12.55
N ALA A 468 -15.68 17.64 -12.32
CA ALA A 468 -14.80 18.30 -13.29
C ALA A 468 -13.49 17.51 -13.47
N ASP A 469 -12.86 17.08 -12.37
CA ASP A 469 -11.62 16.29 -12.41
C ASP A 469 -11.82 14.91 -13.05
N TYR A 470 -12.89 14.20 -12.67
CA TYR A 470 -13.23 12.92 -13.29
C TYR A 470 -13.64 13.06 -14.76
N GLY A 471 -14.27 14.17 -15.15
CA GLY A 471 -14.60 14.47 -16.54
C GLY A 471 -13.35 14.63 -17.39
N VAL A 472 -12.34 15.32 -16.88
CA VAL A 472 -11.02 15.41 -17.54
C VAL A 472 -10.39 14.02 -17.59
N ALA A 473 -10.40 13.26 -16.50
CA ALA A 473 -9.85 11.91 -16.47
C ALA A 473 -10.52 10.97 -17.51
N CYS A 474 -11.86 10.97 -17.61
CA CYS A 474 -12.62 10.22 -18.63
C CYS A 474 -12.27 10.62 -20.06
N SER A 475 -12.01 11.92 -20.29
CA SER A 475 -11.59 12.40 -21.61
C SER A 475 -10.17 11.96 -21.99
N MET A 476 -9.32 11.75 -20.99
CA MET A 476 -7.97 11.22 -21.17
C MET A 476 -8.06 9.71 -21.45
N ASP A 477 -8.61 8.95 -20.51
CA ASP A 477 -8.72 7.49 -20.59
C ASP A 477 -10.13 7.07 -20.98
N THR A 478 -10.40 7.05 -22.29
CA THR A 478 -11.72 6.71 -22.83
C THR A 478 -12.03 5.21 -22.80
N GLN A 479 -11.02 4.35 -22.59
CA GLN A 479 -11.18 2.89 -22.68
C GLN A 479 -11.49 2.25 -21.32
N ASN A 480 -11.31 2.99 -20.23
CA ASN A 480 -11.48 2.45 -18.89
C ASN A 480 -12.95 2.51 -18.43
N PRO A 481 -13.64 1.36 -18.30
CA PRO A 481 -15.05 1.32 -17.88
C PRO A 481 -15.22 1.77 -16.43
N GLN A 482 -14.27 1.47 -15.53
CA GLN A 482 -14.36 1.82 -14.12
C GLN A 482 -14.44 3.34 -13.94
N LEU A 483 -13.64 4.09 -14.68
CA LEU A 483 -13.61 5.54 -14.60
C LEU A 483 -14.92 6.17 -15.10
N ARG A 484 -15.54 5.56 -16.11
CA ARG A 484 -16.86 5.98 -16.61
C ARG A 484 -17.95 5.72 -15.58
N ASP A 485 -17.94 4.55 -14.95
CA ASP A 485 -18.92 4.18 -13.94
C ASP A 485 -18.77 5.06 -12.69
N ASP A 486 -17.53 5.31 -12.26
CA ASP A 486 -17.17 6.27 -11.22
C ASP A 486 -17.70 7.69 -11.52
N PHE A 487 -17.52 8.17 -12.76
CA PHE A 487 -18.05 9.45 -13.20
C PHE A 487 -19.59 9.49 -13.19
N MET A 488 -20.26 8.43 -13.62
CA MET A 488 -21.72 8.33 -13.59
C MET A 488 -22.27 8.32 -12.17
N GLU A 489 -21.61 7.62 -11.24
CA GLU A 489 -21.95 7.66 -9.82
C GLU A 489 -21.79 9.09 -9.26
N LEU A 490 -20.73 9.80 -9.64
CA LEU A 490 -20.54 11.19 -9.21
C LEU A 490 -21.62 12.14 -9.72
N VAL A 491 -22.06 11.96 -10.97
CA VAL A 491 -23.19 12.74 -11.52
C VAL A 491 -24.46 12.47 -10.72
N ALA A 492 -24.73 11.21 -10.37
CA ALA A 492 -25.88 10.86 -9.53
C ALA A 492 -25.77 11.47 -8.12
N MET A 493 -24.58 11.47 -7.52
CA MET A 493 -24.33 12.03 -6.18
C MET A 493 -24.44 13.56 -6.14
N GLU A 494 -23.90 14.26 -7.15
CA GLU A 494 -24.10 15.70 -7.31
C GLU A 494 -25.59 16.02 -7.44
N LYS A 495 -26.31 15.27 -8.28
CA LYS A 495 -27.73 15.48 -8.48
C LYS A 495 -28.55 15.20 -7.22
N ALA A 496 -28.21 14.16 -6.47
CA ALA A 496 -28.82 13.85 -5.19
C ALA A 496 -28.63 15.00 -4.18
N GLN A 497 -27.44 15.62 -4.17
CA GLN A 497 -27.16 16.78 -3.31
C GLN A 497 -27.96 18.03 -3.73
N GLU A 498 -28.08 18.32 -5.03
CA GLU A 498 -28.91 19.42 -5.52
C GLU A 498 -30.38 19.24 -5.11
N LEU A 499 -30.93 18.04 -5.29
CA LEU A 499 -32.31 17.72 -4.91
C LEU A 499 -32.54 17.88 -3.40
N LYS A 500 -31.58 17.44 -2.59
CA LYS A 500 -31.61 17.67 -1.13
C LYS A 500 -31.61 19.17 -0.81
N GLN A 501 -30.71 19.96 -1.40
CA GLN A 501 -30.64 21.41 -1.16
C GLN A 501 -31.93 22.13 -1.60
N SER A 502 -32.50 21.73 -2.72
CA SER A 502 -33.81 22.21 -3.19
C SER A 502 -34.92 21.88 -2.17
N GLY A 503 -34.96 20.63 -1.70
CA GLY A 503 -35.88 20.20 -0.64
C GLY A 503 -35.70 20.99 0.67
N ASP A 504 -34.45 21.26 1.07
CA ASP A 504 -34.13 22.05 2.26
C ASP A 504 -34.58 23.51 2.13
N SER A 505 -34.58 24.08 0.92
CA SER A 505 -35.11 25.42 0.63
C SER A 505 -36.62 25.45 0.77
N ILE A 506 -37.32 24.51 0.10
CA ILE A 506 -38.78 24.39 0.14
C ILE A 506 -39.27 24.14 1.57
N PHE A 507 -38.56 23.28 2.32
CA PHE A 507 -38.88 22.99 3.72
C PHE A 507 -38.75 24.23 4.61
N ARG A 508 -37.73 25.06 4.39
CA ARG A 508 -37.56 26.34 5.12
C ARG A 508 -38.64 27.36 4.80
N GLU A 509 -39.16 27.35 3.57
CA GLU A 509 -40.28 28.21 3.17
C GLU A 509 -41.64 27.76 3.74
N GLY A 510 -41.77 26.49 4.13
CA GLY A 510 -42.87 25.96 4.95
C GLY A 510 -44.24 25.86 4.27
N LYS A 511 -44.37 26.23 2.99
CA LYS A 511 -45.66 26.25 2.28
C LYS A 511 -46.00 24.95 1.55
N GLU A 512 -45.01 24.16 1.14
CA GLU A 512 -45.20 23.03 0.23
C GLU A 512 -44.46 21.77 0.68
N LEU A 513 -44.92 21.17 1.79
CA LEU A 513 -44.31 19.96 2.37
C LEU A 513 -44.31 18.76 1.41
N ASP A 514 -45.34 18.60 0.58
CA ASP A 514 -45.42 17.51 -0.39
C ASP A 514 -44.33 17.59 -1.46
N LYS A 515 -44.06 18.81 -1.97
CA LYS A 515 -42.98 19.01 -2.94
C LYS A 515 -41.61 18.76 -2.29
N ALA A 516 -41.42 19.15 -1.03
CA ALA A 516 -40.20 18.84 -0.29
C ALA A 516 -40.00 17.32 -0.14
N ILE A 517 -41.06 16.57 0.20
CA ILE A 517 -41.02 15.11 0.30
C ILE A 517 -40.68 14.45 -1.03
N GLN A 518 -41.23 14.96 -2.15
CA GLN A 518 -40.87 14.49 -3.49
C GLN A 518 -39.38 14.72 -3.76
N MET A 519 -38.87 15.94 -3.55
CA MET A 519 -37.44 16.24 -3.76
C MET A 519 -36.51 15.35 -2.91
N TYR A 520 -36.86 15.08 -1.64
CA TYR A 520 -36.09 14.14 -0.82
C TYR A 520 -36.22 12.70 -1.29
N SER A 521 -37.38 12.29 -1.79
CA SER A 521 -37.59 10.94 -2.31
C SER A 521 -36.80 10.71 -3.60
N ASP A 522 -36.79 11.69 -4.50
CA ASP A 522 -35.98 11.67 -5.72
C ASP A 522 -34.47 11.66 -5.38
N SER A 523 -34.06 12.43 -4.36
CA SER A 523 -32.68 12.39 -3.84
C SER A 523 -32.31 11.01 -3.30
N LEU A 524 -33.22 10.33 -2.59
CA LEU A 524 -33.02 9.00 -2.02
C LEU A 524 -33.04 7.88 -3.07
N GLN A 525 -33.69 8.08 -4.23
CA GLN A 525 -33.57 7.15 -5.36
C GLN A 525 -32.16 7.14 -5.94
N LEU A 526 -31.50 8.31 -5.96
CA LEU A 526 -30.12 8.46 -6.45
C LEU A 526 -29.09 8.05 -5.39
N ASN A 527 -29.30 8.42 -4.12
CA ASN A 527 -28.45 8.04 -3.00
C ASN A 527 -29.28 7.42 -1.86
N PRO A 528 -29.50 6.09 -1.88
CA PRO A 528 -30.29 5.38 -0.88
C PRO A 528 -29.69 5.38 0.53
N LEU A 529 -28.40 5.72 0.67
CA LEU A 529 -27.65 5.68 1.91
C LEU A 529 -27.60 7.06 2.62
N SER A 530 -28.27 8.07 2.07
CA SER A 530 -28.28 9.42 2.65
C SER A 530 -29.15 9.51 3.91
N ILE A 531 -28.51 9.39 5.07
CA ILE A 531 -29.16 9.56 6.40
C ILE A 531 -29.77 10.96 6.56
N ALA A 532 -29.10 12.00 6.03
CA ALA A 532 -29.59 13.38 6.10
C ALA A 532 -30.94 13.54 5.36
N CYS A 533 -31.07 12.96 4.16
CA CYS A 533 -32.31 13.01 3.39
C CYS A 533 -33.43 12.22 4.09
N LEU A 534 -33.15 11.02 4.62
CA LEU A 534 -34.13 10.24 5.39
C LEU A 534 -34.63 11.03 6.61
N SER A 535 -33.72 11.63 7.37
CA SER A 535 -34.07 12.41 8.55
C SER A 535 -34.90 13.65 8.17
N ASN A 536 -34.54 14.38 7.11
CA ASN A 536 -35.30 15.55 6.65
C ASN A 536 -36.68 15.17 6.10
N ARG A 537 -36.80 14.06 5.37
CA ARG A 537 -38.08 13.53 4.90
C ARG A 537 -38.99 13.09 6.06
N ALA A 538 -38.43 12.43 7.07
CA ALA A 538 -39.13 12.09 8.32
C ALA A 538 -39.68 13.34 9.03
N ALA A 539 -38.92 14.44 9.04
CA ALA A 539 -39.39 15.71 9.60
C ALA A 539 -40.60 16.27 8.84
N CYS A 540 -40.60 16.19 7.50
CA CYS A 540 -41.77 16.55 6.70
C CYS A 540 -42.99 15.68 7.05
N TYR A 541 -42.79 14.36 7.18
CA TYR A 541 -43.89 13.45 7.53
C TYR A 541 -44.48 13.71 8.92
N LEU A 542 -43.66 14.11 9.90
CA LEU A 542 -44.15 14.56 11.21
C LEU A 542 -45.05 15.78 11.09
N LEU A 543 -44.63 16.79 10.32
CA LEU A 543 -45.44 18.00 10.09
C LEU A 543 -46.74 17.72 9.32
N GLN A 544 -46.75 16.69 8.47
CA GLN A 544 -47.94 16.23 7.77
C GLN A 544 -48.82 15.25 8.57
N HIS A 545 -48.48 14.99 9.84
CA HIS A 545 -49.14 13.99 10.69
C HIS A 545 -49.14 12.54 10.11
N SER A 546 -48.23 12.25 9.17
CA SER A 546 -48.05 10.93 8.57
C SER A 546 -47.07 10.08 9.39
N ALA A 547 -47.43 9.78 10.64
CA ALA A 547 -46.52 9.20 11.62
C ALA A 547 -45.95 7.82 11.23
N LYS A 548 -46.72 6.95 10.54
CA LYS A 548 -46.24 5.63 10.10
C LYS A 548 -45.03 5.71 9.17
N LYS A 549 -45.10 6.57 8.14
CA LYS A 549 -43.99 6.79 7.19
C LYS A 549 -42.77 7.42 7.86
N CYS A 550 -42.99 8.29 8.86
CA CYS A 550 -41.89 8.83 9.65
C CYS A 550 -41.13 7.73 10.41
N VAL A 551 -41.84 6.79 11.03
CA VAL A 551 -41.21 5.68 11.76
C VAL A 551 -40.37 4.81 10.82
N GLU A 552 -40.85 4.53 9.61
CA GLU A 552 -40.10 3.78 8.59
C GLU A 552 -38.78 4.49 8.22
N ASP A 553 -38.83 5.79 7.90
CA ASP A 553 -37.63 6.57 7.54
C ASP A 553 -36.64 6.70 8.70
N CYS A 554 -37.14 6.95 9.91
CA CYS A 554 -36.30 7.04 11.10
C CYS A 554 -35.63 5.70 11.43
N THR A 555 -36.36 4.59 11.29
CA THR A 555 -35.82 3.25 11.55
C THR A 555 -34.73 2.90 10.54
N ARG A 556 -34.97 3.16 9.25
CA ARG A 556 -33.94 2.98 8.21
C ARG A 556 -32.72 3.88 8.42
N ALA A 557 -32.91 5.13 8.86
CA ALA A 557 -31.82 6.01 9.20
C ALA A 557 -30.98 5.49 10.38
N LEU A 558 -31.62 4.89 11.40
CA LEU A 558 -30.93 4.28 12.54
C LEU A 558 -30.20 2.99 12.17
N GLU A 559 -30.78 2.14 11.30
CA GLU A 559 -30.10 0.96 10.75
C GLU A 559 -28.80 1.36 10.02
N LEU A 560 -28.85 2.39 9.18
CA LEU A 560 -27.67 2.93 8.49
C LEU A 560 -26.63 3.53 9.46
N LEU A 561 -27.07 4.10 10.58
CA LEU A 561 -26.19 4.63 11.62
C LEU A 561 -25.59 3.52 12.52
N GLN A 562 -26.24 2.36 12.61
CA GLN A 562 -25.79 1.21 13.40
C GLN A 562 -24.83 0.31 12.61
N GLN A 563 -24.91 0.30 11.28
CA GLN A 563 -23.92 -0.35 10.44
C GLN A 563 -22.53 0.28 10.69
N ASP A 564 -21.62 -0.54 11.21
CA ASP A 564 -20.29 -0.11 11.64
C ASP A 564 -19.45 0.41 10.48
N THR A 565 -18.78 1.54 10.71
CA THR A 565 -17.67 2.03 9.87
C THR A 565 -16.47 1.09 9.89
N ASN A 566 -16.46 0.06 10.75
CA ASN A 566 -15.33 -0.87 10.94
C ASN A 566 -15.24 -1.98 9.88
N PHE A 567 -16.24 -2.16 9.01
CA PHE A 567 -16.12 -3.06 7.86
C PHE A 567 -15.17 -2.52 6.75
N MET A 568 -14.68 -1.27 6.90
CA MET A 568 -13.93 -0.55 5.86
C MET A 568 -12.41 -0.77 5.85
N GLY A 569 -11.82 -1.49 6.81
CA GLY A 569 -10.37 -1.61 6.94
C GLY A 569 -9.65 -2.39 5.82
N ASN A 570 -10.35 -3.31 5.12
CA ASN A 570 -9.72 -4.22 4.15
C ASN A 570 -10.35 -4.23 2.75
N ALA A 571 -11.52 -3.61 2.55
CA ALA A 571 -12.29 -3.68 1.29
C ALA A 571 -12.31 -2.37 0.49
N GLY A 572 -11.45 -1.40 0.85
CA GLY A 572 -11.42 -0.05 0.24
C GLY A 572 -10.97 -0.01 -1.22
N GLN A 573 -10.54 -1.14 -1.79
CA GLN A 573 -10.01 -1.23 -3.15
C GLN A 573 -10.98 -1.92 -4.13
N GLU A 574 -11.97 -2.67 -3.65
CA GLU A 574 -12.83 -3.52 -4.50
C GLU A 574 -14.22 -2.93 -4.83
N ARG A 575 -14.61 -1.79 -4.24
CA ARG A 575 -16.00 -1.27 -4.36
C ARG A 575 -16.17 0.13 -4.95
N GLY A 576 -15.14 0.73 -5.55
CA GLY A 576 -15.28 2.03 -6.23
C GLY A 576 -15.83 3.16 -5.33
N LEU A 577 -16.56 4.10 -5.94
CA LEU A 577 -17.16 5.27 -5.28
C LEU A 577 -18.37 4.97 -4.35
N ALA A 578 -18.78 3.70 -4.24
CA ALA A 578 -19.85 3.27 -3.34
C ALA A 578 -19.46 3.34 -1.84
N PHE A 579 -18.18 3.59 -1.52
CA PHE A 579 -17.65 3.82 -0.16
C PHE A 579 -18.12 5.15 0.46
N PHE A 580 -18.57 6.13 -0.35
CA PHE A 580 -18.51 7.56 -0.02
C PHE A 580 -19.73 8.11 0.73
N SER A 581 -20.74 7.28 1.02
CA SER A 581 -22.01 7.68 1.66
C SER A 581 -22.16 7.20 3.11
N ILE A 582 -21.07 6.76 3.76
CA ILE A 582 -21.15 6.30 5.15
C ILE A 582 -21.10 7.52 6.09
N GLY A 583 -22.12 7.63 6.94
CA GLY A 583 -22.31 8.73 7.87
C GLY A 583 -21.12 8.96 8.82
N PRO A 584 -21.19 10.01 9.66
CA PRO A 584 -20.06 10.45 10.50
C PRO A 584 -19.43 9.29 11.28
N ALA A 585 -18.11 9.30 11.50
CA ALA A 585 -17.38 8.19 12.13
C ALA A 585 -18.03 7.68 13.44
N ALA A 586 -17.94 6.38 13.70
CA ALA A 586 -18.45 5.77 14.94
C ALA A 586 -17.84 6.48 16.16
N GLY A 587 -18.69 6.91 17.11
CA GLY A 587 -18.28 7.67 18.30
C GLY A 587 -18.13 9.19 18.12
N SER A 588 -18.26 9.73 16.90
CA SER A 588 -18.22 11.19 16.69
C SER A 588 -19.39 11.90 17.38
N SER A 589 -19.17 13.16 17.82
CA SER A 589 -20.23 14.02 18.35
C SER A 589 -21.35 14.25 17.32
N GLN A 590 -20.98 14.36 16.04
CA GLN A 590 -21.93 14.51 14.93
C GLN A 590 -22.83 13.26 14.78
N ARG A 591 -22.27 12.04 14.86
CA ARG A 591 -23.07 10.81 14.84
C ARG A 591 -24.04 10.77 16.00
N ARG A 592 -23.57 11.07 17.22
CA ARG A 592 -24.44 11.13 18.41
C ARG A 592 -25.58 12.13 18.23
N ALA A 593 -25.29 13.33 17.73
CA ALA A 593 -26.31 14.33 17.44
C ALA A 593 -27.35 13.85 16.40
N TRP A 594 -26.91 13.14 15.35
CA TRP A 594 -27.80 12.57 14.34
C TRP A 594 -28.67 11.43 14.89
N VAL A 595 -28.11 10.55 15.72
CA VAL A 595 -28.85 9.48 16.39
C VAL A 595 -29.91 10.08 17.30
N VAL A 596 -29.54 11.01 18.18
CA VAL A 596 -30.50 11.70 19.08
C VAL A 596 -31.60 12.39 18.28
N LYS A 597 -31.25 13.16 17.24
CA LYS A 597 -32.23 13.84 16.38
C LYS A 597 -33.21 12.86 15.72
N THR A 598 -32.74 11.68 15.32
CA THR A 598 -33.56 10.67 14.64
C THR A 598 -34.46 9.91 15.63
N LEU A 599 -33.95 9.56 16.81
CA LEU A 599 -34.73 8.95 17.89
C LEU A 599 -35.84 9.88 18.38
N VAL A 600 -35.56 11.16 18.60
CA VAL A 600 -36.57 12.16 19.00
C VAL A 600 -37.69 12.28 17.97
N ARG A 601 -37.35 12.25 16.67
CA ARG A 601 -38.34 12.27 15.59
C ARG A 601 -39.19 10.99 15.58
N ARG A 602 -38.57 9.83 15.81
CA ARG A 602 -39.28 8.54 15.88
C ARG A 602 -40.18 8.45 17.11
N GLY A 603 -39.70 8.87 18.29
CA GLY A 603 -40.49 8.97 19.51
C GLY A 603 -41.70 9.90 19.36
N ALA A 604 -41.54 11.06 18.72
CA ALA A 604 -42.66 11.97 18.41
C ALA A 604 -43.69 11.34 17.45
N ALA A 605 -43.22 10.53 16.48
CA ALA A 605 -44.10 9.78 15.61
C ALA A 605 -44.88 8.70 16.37
N TYR A 606 -44.22 7.95 17.26
CA TYR A 606 -44.86 6.94 18.10
C TYR A 606 -45.90 7.54 19.06
N LEU A 607 -45.63 8.71 19.64
CA LEU A 607 -46.63 9.46 20.41
C LEU A 607 -47.87 9.80 19.58
N SER A 608 -47.67 10.19 18.31
CA SER A 608 -48.79 10.47 17.39
C SER A 608 -49.59 9.20 17.03
N LEU A 609 -48.96 8.03 17.10
CA LEU A 609 -49.58 6.72 16.89
C LEU A 609 -50.19 6.10 18.17
N ARG A 610 -50.03 6.77 19.33
CA ARG A 610 -50.38 6.24 20.67
C ARG A 610 -49.64 4.96 21.07
N ASP A 611 -48.45 4.75 20.51
CA ASP A 611 -47.54 3.69 20.90
C ASP A 611 -46.57 4.24 21.95
N PHE A 612 -47.02 4.26 23.21
CA PHE A 612 -46.28 4.90 24.30
C PHE A 612 -45.05 4.10 24.73
N ASP A 613 -45.08 2.76 24.58
CA ASP A 613 -43.99 1.87 24.98
C ASP A 613 -42.73 2.12 24.13
N ASN A 614 -42.90 2.12 22.80
CA ASN A 614 -41.79 2.40 21.88
C ASN A 614 -41.33 3.86 21.94
N ALA A 615 -42.25 4.80 22.19
CA ALA A 615 -41.90 6.20 22.42
C ALA A 615 -41.01 6.36 23.67
N GLU A 616 -41.33 5.71 24.78
CA GLU A 616 -40.56 5.79 26.02
C GLU A 616 -39.12 5.29 25.81
N GLN A 617 -38.97 4.15 25.12
CA GLN A 617 -37.65 3.60 24.79
C GLN A 617 -36.79 4.57 23.96
N ASP A 618 -37.37 5.18 22.92
CA ASP A 618 -36.66 6.13 22.05
C ASP A 618 -36.26 7.42 22.79
N TYR A 619 -37.14 7.95 23.64
CA TYR A 619 -36.83 9.13 24.46
C TYR A 619 -35.82 8.81 25.56
N ALA A 620 -35.90 7.64 26.19
CA ALA A 620 -34.94 7.19 27.20
C ALA A 620 -33.53 7.05 26.59
N ALA A 621 -33.41 6.37 25.45
CA ALA A 621 -32.16 6.25 24.71
C ALA A 621 -31.61 7.63 24.28
N SER A 622 -32.47 8.57 23.91
CA SER A 622 -32.07 9.95 23.58
C SER A 622 -31.49 10.70 24.80
N VAL A 623 -32.07 10.52 25.99
CA VAL A 623 -31.60 11.14 27.25
C VAL A 623 -30.28 10.52 27.71
N GLU A 624 -30.08 9.22 27.51
CA GLU A 624 -28.80 8.56 27.80
C GLU A 624 -27.66 9.12 26.92
N LEU A 625 -27.95 9.40 25.65
CA LEU A 625 -26.98 9.95 24.71
C LEU A 625 -26.69 11.45 24.93
N ASP A 626 -27.70 12.23 25.35
CA ASP A 626 -27.56 13.64 25.71
C ASP A 626 -28.22 13.97 27.07
N PRO A 627 -27.52 13.71 28.18
CA PRO A 627 -28.05 13.99 29.53
C PRO A 627 -28.21 15.47 29.85
N SER A 628 -27.58 16.35 29.05
CA SER A 628 -27.56 17.80 29.28
C SER A 628 -28.85 18.49 28.81
N ASN A 629 -29.59 17.85 27.90
CA ASN A 629 -30.77 18.43 27.30
C ASN A 629 -32.02 18.25 28.16
N GLU A 630 -32.42 19.32 28.84
CA GLU A 630 -33.57 19.31 29.74
C GLU A 630 -34.90 19.13 29.00
N ALA A 631 -35.01 19.56 27.74
CA ALA A 631 -36.23 19.39 26.95
C ALA A 631 -36.55 17.90 26.72
N LEU A 632 -35.52 17.06 26.50
CA LEU A 632 -35.71 15.62 26.34
C LEU A 632 -36.22 14.94 27.61
N LYS A 633 -35.75 15.39 28.78
CA LYS A 633 -36.24 14.88 30.07
C LYS A 633 -37.70 15.26 30.31
N VAL A 634 -38.07 16.48 29.95
CA VAL A 634 -39.46 16.95 30.02
C VAL A 634 -40.34 16.12 29.08
N ASP A 635 -39.89 15.87 27.85
CA ASP A 635 -40.66 15.07 26.89
C ASP A 635 -40.77 13.59 27.33
N LEU A 636 -39.70 12.99 27.88
CA LEU A 636 -39.75 11.66 28.49
C LEU A 636 -40.75 11.60 29.66
N ALA A 637 -40.76 12.61 30.53
CA ALA A 637 -41.72 12.69 31.64
C ALA A 637 -43.16 12.78 31.14
N LYS A 638 -43.43 13.52 30.06
CA LYS A 638 -44.75 13.55 29.42
C LYS A 638 -45.15 12.17 28.90
N VAL A 639 -44.25 11.47 28.22
CA VAL A 639 -44.53 10.12 27.68
C VAL A 639 -44.86 9.15 28.81
N ARG A 640 -44.08 9.16 29.90
CA ARG A 640 -44.33 8.29 31.06
C ARG A 640 -45.67 8.57 31.74
N ASN A 641 -46.04 9.85 31.87
CA ASN A 641 -47.35 10.22 32.41
C ASN A 641 -48.50 9.71 31.52
N GLU A 642 -48.39 9.83 30.20
CA GLU A 642 -49.40 9.31 29.26
C GLU A 642 -49.48 7.77 29.30
N LEU A 643 -48.34 7.09 29.45
CA LEU A 643 -48.26 5.64 29.61
C LEU A 643 -49.00 5.19 30.88
N GLU A 644 -48.74 5.81 32.03
CA GLU A 644 -49.46 5.51 33.28
C GLU A 644 -50.99 5.75 33.16
N HIS A 645 -51.39 6.80 32.43
CA HIS A 645 -52.82 7.07 32.19
C HIS A 645 -53.45 6.01 31.29
N ASN A 646 -52.71 5.51 30.30
CA ASN A 646 -53.18 4.45 29.40
C ASN A 646 -53.30 3.11 30.13
N GLU A 647 -52.34 2.78 31.01
CA GLU A 647 -52.40 1.58 31.87
C GLU A 647 -53.61 1.63 32.80
N LYS A 648 -53.84 2.74 33.51
CA LYS A 648 -55.02 2.95 34.38
C LYS A 648 -56.34 2.88 33.61
N ARG A 649 -56.34 3.23 32.33
CA ARG A 649 -57.52 3.16 31.46
C ARG A 649 -57.78 1.75 30.94
N ASN A 650 -56.74 0.94 30.76
CA ASN A 650 -56.81 -0.43 30.29
C ASN A 650 -56.88 -1.47 31.43
N GLU A 651 -56.77 -1.05 32.70
CA GLU A 651 -57.15 -1.89 33.83
C GLU A 651 -58.63 -2.30 33.67
N PRO A 652 -58.93 -3.60 33.52
CA PRO A 652 -60.31 -4.05 33.38
C PRO A 652 -61.08 -3.70 34.64
N LEU A 653 -62.32 -3.25 34.45
CA LEU A 653 -63.36 -2.92 35.44
C LEU A 653 -63.76 -4.13 36.35
N ALA A 654 -62.78 -4.81 36.94
CA ALA A 654 -62.94 -6.03 37.73
C ALA A 654 -63.31 -5.75 39.21
N LEU A 655 -63.66 -4.52 39.56
CA LEU A 655 -64.04 -4.13 40.93
C LEU A 655 -65.45 -3.52 41.01
N LEU A 656 -66.42 -4.07 40.28
CA LEU A 656 -67.84 -3.92 40.61
C LEU A 656 -68.40 -5.30 41.00
N THR A 657 -68.03 -5.77 42.19
CA THR A 657 -68.80 -6.80 42.89
C THR A 657 -70.18 -6.24 43.21
N PRO A 658 -71.28 -6.91 42.83
CA PRO A 658 -72.62 -6.43 43.15
C PRO A 658 -72.88 -6.58 44.65
N LEU A 659 -73.39 -5.51 45.26
CA LEU A 659 -74.10 -5.54 46.52
C LEU A 659 -75.18 -6.63 46.49
N GLN A 660 -75.10 -7.61 47.39
CA GLN A 660 -76.28 -8.36 47.83
C GLN A 660 -76.31 -8.44 49.36
N ALA A 661 -77.40 -7.82 49.84
CA ALA A 661 -78.16 -7.91 51.08
C ALA A 661 -77.82 -9.01 52.10
#